data_AF-A0A3E4MHW9-F1
#
_entry.id   AF-A0A3E4MHW9-F1
#
_cell.length_a   1.000
_cell.length_b   1.000
_cell.length_c   1.000
_cell.angle_alpha   90.00
_cell.angle_beta   90.00
_cell.angle_gamma   90.00
#
_symmetry.space_group_name_H-M   'P 1'
#
loop_
_entity.id
_entity.type
_entity.pdbx_description
1 polymer ?
#
loop_
_entity_poly.entity_id
_entity_poly.type
_entity_poly.pdbx_seq_one_letter_code
_entity_poly.pdbx_strand_id
1 'polypeptide(L)'
;MIDYLVCSVFFLCLTMLLYMLGRAVEKEENISENLICGYVLYSFGVAVGGIILQLLNAPWILFEIYMGIIWLSIIFYIIYNRKKVKYFDIDLKKYISENWVIYGVCIILVFMMCFYYAGFWLGNHQDDGYYITKVATLPYSQIGGNYNYTVGINGKGFNAYIVNTWELEASVYVKILGVVPTLFLRLFQSVFYYFLYLNLIKLLAEKITQKLHWKVNAKYLQYPTVITVLISAYYIALSDYKILNLRDMFQLNTGMFLGATMVKLFGVAGFVILYLKFQEEKDYLRLFGSWIVYSVVLMSKSTIALPIILIVMMACTILYFWDKWENRGRRLSYCLLIIYIAIGILLPNKSGIATATQGEFLRTADSIVIWPCIVIFICSFLLKEKIIYKINTQIFLMTMLVLIPQVNDWFENFSVYEFVAGRAWTAVAYYFLILNMIYLFVLLDRIKIKKTIVYEMGILIGIACFMISTVGFKLCGGEILPQNEHREAGVRKCLSVMRHNIYFVPDSTINLGSKLEELARKEDKKMYVIMPKAIYDNDALHFPAVTIRTFAPDIVSLSALERFGSSDNEKFSTYTQQKYDGFVSAPGKETYNDFKEEIKDLPVNCIVVQNYACKDILEEDGYIYYTSINDYHIWYKNK
;
A
#
# COMPACT_ATOMS: atom_id res chain seq x y z
N MET A 1 -4.96 -17.84 17.50
CA MET A 1 -5.40 -18.80 16.45
C MET A 1 -6.78 -18.49 15.89
N ILE A 2 -7.76 -18.10 16.71
CA ILE A 2 -9.11 -17.74 16.24
C ILE A 2 -9.07 -16.59 15.22
N ASP A 3 -8.33 -15.52 15.49
CA ASP A 3 -8.21 -14.37 14.57
C ASP A 3 -7.72 -14.77 13.18
N TYR A 4 -6.75 -15.69 13.10
CA TYR A 4 -6.25 -16.21 11.83
C TYR A 4 -7.34 -16.94 11.04
N LEU A 5 -8.16 -17.74 11.71
CA LEU A 5 -9.27 -18.45 11.07
C LEU A 5 -10.35 -17.46 10.61
N VAL A 6 -10.74 -16.51 11.47
CA VAL A 6 -11.75 -15.48 11.18
C VAL A 6 -11.32 -14.65 9.98
N CYS A 7 -10.08 -14.14 9.96
CA CYS A 7 -9.55 -13.39 8.83
C CYS A 7 -9.48 -14.23 7.55
N SER A 8 -9.04 -15.50 7.64
CA SER A 8 -8.97 -16.41 6.49
C SER A 8 -10.36 -16.62 5.86
N VAL A 9 -11.37 -16.90 6.68
CA VAL A 9 -12.75 -17.09 6.23
C VAL A 9 -13.30 -15.79 5.64
N PHE A 10 -13.06 -14.65 6.29
CA PHE A 10 -13.49 -13.35 5.80
C PHE A 10 -12.93 -13.05 4.40
N PHE A 11 -11.61 -13.16 4.19
CA PHE A 11 -11.00 -12.86 2.90
C PHE A 11 -11.38 -13.88 1.82
N LEU A 12 -11.62 -15.14 2.18
CA LEU A 12 -12.18 -16.13 1.26
C LEU A 12 -13.59 -15.72 0.80
N CYS A 13 -14.47 -15.39 1.74
CA CYS A 13 -15.83 -14.92 1.46
C CYS A 13 -15.84 -13.62 0.64
N LEU A 14 -15.00 -12.65 1.00
CA LEU A 14 -14.85 -11.39 0.27
C LEU A 14 -14.38 -11.66 -1.16
N THR A 15 -13.35 -12.49 -1.36
CA THR A 15 -12.85 -12.84 -2.69
C THR A 15 -13.93 -13.48 -3.55
N MET A 16 -14.72 -14.40 -2.98
CA MET A 16 -15.86 -15.01 -3.68
C MET A 16 -16.94 -13.98 -4.02
N LEU A 17 -17.28 -13.09 -3.09
CA LEU A 17 -18.26 -12.02 -3.30
C LEU A 17 -17.84 -11.10 -4.46
N LEU A 18 -16.57 -10.68 -4.49
CA LEU A 18 -16.02 -9.84 -5.54
C LEU A 18 -16.05 -10.56 -6.90
N TYR A 19 -15.57 -11.80 -6.96
CA TYR A 19 -15.64 -12.60 -8.18
C TYR A 19 -17.09 -12.74 -8.69
N MET A 20 -18.05 -13.06 -7.82
CA MET A 20 -19.46 -13.19 -8.20
C MET A 20 -20.06 -11.87 -8.67
N LEU A 21 -19.72 -10.74 -8.03
CA LEU A 21 -20.15 -9.41 -8.45
C LEU A 21 -19.65 -9.10 -9.86
N GLY A 22 -18.35 -9.29 -10.13
CA GLY A 22 -17.82 -9.04 -11.48
C GLY A 22 -18.41 -9.99 -12.52
N ARG A 23 -18.57 -11.28 -12.18
CA ARG A 23 -19.23 -12.28 -13.06
C ARG A 23 -20.67 -11.90 -13.38
N ALA A 24 -21.41 -11.29 -12.44
CA ALA A 24 -22.77 -10.80 -12.66
C ALA A 24 -22.82 -9.64 -13.66
N VAL A 25 -21.79 -8.79 -13.66
CA VAL A 25 -21.70 -7.61 -14.55
C VAL A 25 -21.14 -7.96 -15.92
N GLU A 26 -19.98 -8.62 -15.95
CA GLU A 26 -19.23 -8.94 -17.17
C GLU A 26 -19.86 -10.09 -17.95
N LYS A 27 -20.43 -11.07 -17.25
CA LYS A 27 -20.99 -12.31 -17.85
C LYS A 27 -19.96 -13.10 -18.68
N GLU A 28 -18.67 -12.80 -18.55
CA GLU A 28 -17.55 -13.53 -19.16
C GLU A 28 -16.96 -14.57 -18.21
N GLU A 29 -16.44 -15.69 -18.73
CA GLU A 29 -15.91 -16.79 -17.91
C GLU A 29 -14.50 -16.51 -17.35
N ASN A 30 -13.92 -15.36 -17.69
CA ASN A 30 -12.58 -14.99 -17.24
C ASN A 30 -12.57 -14.65 -15.74
N ILE A 31 -11.88 -15.48 -14.96
CA ILE A 31 -11.84 -15.36 -13.49
C ILE A 31 -11.07 -14.12 -13.05
N SER A 32 -9.92 -13.83 -13.65
CA SER A 32 -9.12 -12.65 -13.32
C SER A 32 -9.92 -11.37 -13.60
N GLU A 33 -10.61 -11.33 -14.74
CA GLU A 33 -11.45 -10.19 -15.12
C GLU A 33 -12.61 -9.98 -14.17
N ASN A 34 -13.35 -11.05 -13.84
CA ASN A 34 -14.46 -10.98 -12.89
C ASN A 34 -13.99 -10.54 -11.50
N LEU A 35 -12.85 -11.05 -11.02
CA LEU A 35 -12.32 -10.64 -9.73
C LEU A 35 -11.93 -9.15 -9.71
N ILE A 36 -11.18 -8.69 -10.71
CA ILE A 36 -10.73 -7.29 -10.78
C ILE A 36 -11.91 -6.34 -11.01
N CYS A 37 -12.84 -6.66 -11.91
CA CYS A 37 -14.04 -5.87 -12.13
C CYS A 37 -14.90 -5.79 -10.86
N GLY A 38 -15.12 -6.92 -10.19
CA GLY A 38 -15.83 -6.97 -8.92
C GLY A 38 -15.18 -6.13 -7.83
N TYR A 39 -13.85 -6.20 -7.69
CA TYR A 39 -13.09 -5.37 -6.75
C TYR A 39 -13.24 -3.87 -7.05
N VAL A 40 -13.15 -3.47 -8.32
CA VAL A 40 -13.31 -2.06 -8.73
C VAL A 40 -14.72 -1.56 -8.44
N LEU A 41 -15.76 -2.33 -8.78
CA LEU A 41 -17.15 -1.95 -8.53
C LEU A 41 -17.46 -1.87 -7.04
N TYR A 42 -16.99 -2.84 -6.26
CA TYR A 42 -17.10 -2.82 -4.80
C TYR A 42 -16.42 -1.59 -4.22
N SER A 43 -15.14 -1.39 -4.55
CA SER A 43 -14.35 -0.26 -4.06
C SER A 43 -14.93 1.09 -4.47
N PHE A 44 -15.56 1.17 -5.66
CA PHE A 44 -16.23 2.38 -6.12
C PHE A 44 -17.45 2.69 -5.25
N GLY A 45 -18.28 1.68 -4.95
CA GLY A 45 -19.39 1.83 -4.01
C GLY A 45 -18.90 2.35 -2.66
N VAL A 46 -17.89 1.70 -2.08
CA VAL A 46 -17.29 2.11 -0.80
C VAL A 46 -16.75 3.55 -0.87
N ALA A 47 -16.06 3.91 -1.95
CA ALA A 47 -15.47 5.24 -2.14
C ALA A 47 -16.54 6.34 -2.19
N VAL A 48 -17.62 6.16 -2.95
CA VAL A 48 -18.65 7.19 -3.13
C VAL A 48 -19.27 7.60 -1.79
N GLY A 49 -19.76 6.64 -1.00
CA GLY A 49 -20.34 6.98 0.30
C GLY A 49 -19.28 7.35 1.34
N GLY A 50 -18.12 6.69 1.34
CA GLY A 50 -17.04 6.99 2.28
C GLY A 50 -16.53 8.43 2.15
N ILE A 51 -16.25 8.89 0.93
CA ILE A 51 -15.76 10.25 0.69
C ILE A 51 -16.80 11.27 1.15
N ILE A 52 -18.08 11.06 0.81
CA ILE A 52 -19.17 11.97 1.22
C ILE A 52 -19.26 12.03 2.75
N LEU A 53 -19.26 10.89 3.44
CA LEU A 53 -19.37 10.83 4.90
C LEU A 53 -18.15 11.43 5.61
N GLN A 54 -16.94 11.25 5.07
CA GLN A 54 -15.73 11.90 5.57
C GLN A 54 -15.79 13.42 5.40
N LEU A 55 -16.20 13.92 4.22
CA LEU A 55 -16.36 15.35 3.96
C LEU A 55 -17.40 16.01 4.88
N LEU A 56 -18.47 15.29 5.21
CA LEU A 56 -19.50 15.74 6.15
C LEU A 56 -19.10 15.59 7.63
N ASN A 57 -17.92 15.02 7.92
CA ASN A 57 -17.48 14.65 9.27
C ASN A 57 -18.54 13.85 10.04
N ALA A 58 -19.18 12.90 9.35
CA ALA A 58 -20.26 12.09 9.90
C ALA A 58 -19.76 11.13 11.01
N PRO A 59 -20.62 10.69 11.94
CA PRO A 59 -20.28 9.62 12.88
C PRO A 59 -19.88 8.32 12.16
N TRP A 60 -18.87 7.62 12.67
CA TRP A 60 -18.35 6.37 12.07
C TRP A 60 -19.45 5.31 11.87
N ILE A 61 -20.38 5.21 12.82
CA ILE A 61 -21.51 4.27 12.77
C ILE A 61 -22.36 4.42 11.49
N LEU A 62 -22.46 5.62 10.91
CA LEU A 62 -23.18 5.83 9.65
C LEU A 62 -22.46 5.18 8.48
N PHE A 63 -21.12 5.18 8.49
CA PHE A 63 -20.34 4.48 7.48
C PHE A 63 -20.44 2.95 7.65
N GLU A 64 -20.45 2.43 8.88
CA GLU A 64 -20.69 1.01 9.14
C GLU A 64 -22.05 0.55 8.58
N ILE A 65 -23.12 1.30 8.86
CA ILE A 65 -24.46 1.03 8.32
C ILE A 65 -24.44 1.06 6.79
N TYR A 66 -23.77 2.07 6.20
CA TYR A 66 -23.62 2.19 4.76
C TYR A 66 -22.89 0.98 4.13
N MET A 67 -21.84 0.48 4.78
CA MET A 67 -21.14 -0.74 4.34
C MET A 67 -22.06 -1.96 4.36
N GLY A 68 -22.90 -2.09 5.39
CA GLY A 68 -23.95 -3.13 5.44
C GLY A 68 -24.92 -3.03 4.26
N ILE A 69 -25.37 -1.82 3.91
CA ILE A 69 -26.24 -1.58 2.75
C ILE A 69 -25.54 -1.96 1.43
N ILE A 70 -24.25 -1.62 1.27
CA ILE A 70 -23.46 -2.02 0.08
C ILE A 70 -23.43 -3.54 -0.04
N TRP A 71 -23.08 -4.26 1.02
CA TRP A 71 -22.99 -5.72 0.99
C TRP A 71 -24.33 -6.37 0.66
N LEU A 72 -25.42 -5.91 1.29
CA LEU A 72 -26.77 -6.41 0.99
C LEU A 72 -27.18 -6.11 -0.46
N SER A 73 -26.86 -4.92 -0.97
CA SER A 73 -27.14 -4.54 -2.36
C SER A 73 -26.38 -5.41 -3.36
N ILE A 74 -25.11 -5.72 -3.08
CA ILE A 74 -24.29 -6.62 -3.90
C ILE A 74 -24.85 -8.04 -3.87
N ILE A 75 -25.18 -8.56 -2.69
CA ILE A 75 -25.77 -9.91 -2.54
C ILE A 75 -27.10 -9.98 -3.31
N PHE A 76 -27.97 -8.99 -3.16
CA PHE A 76 -29.23 -8.92 -3.89
C PHE A 76 -29.00 -8.89 -5.41
N TYR A 77 -28.04 -8.09 -5.88
CA TYR A 77 -27.71 -8.00 -7.30
C TYR A 77 -27.19 -9.33 -7.88
N ILE A 78 -26.33 -10.04 -7.14
CA ILE A 78 -25.85 -11.39 -7.50
C ILE A 78 -27.02 -12.38 -7.57
N ILE A 79 -27.90 -12.40 -6.56
CA ILE A 79 -29.07 -13.29 -6.53
C ILE A 79 -30.02 -12.98 -7.69
N TYR A 80 -30.28 -11.70 -7.98
CA TYR A 80 -31.13 -11.29 -9.08
C TYR A 80 -30.60 -11.78 -10.44
N ASN A 81 -29.28 -11.73 -10.65
CA ASN A 81 -28.65 -12.15 -11.91
C ASN A 81 -28.39 -13.66 -12.02
N ARG A 82 -28.63 -14.47 -10.98
CA ARG A 82 -28.43 -15.93 -10.99
C ARG A 82 -29.17 -16.67 -12.11
N LYS A 83 -30.31 -16.13 -12.57
CA LYS A 83 -31.07 -16.72 -13.68
C LYS A 83 -30.37 -16.53 -15.03
N LYS A 84 -29.47 -15.55 -15.14
CA LYS A 84 -28.76 -15.17 -16.37
C LYS A 84 -27.31 -15.65 -16.38
N VAL A 85 -26.74 -15.95 -15.22
CA VAL A 85 -25.31 -16.27 -15.06
C VAL A 85 -25.14 -17.44 -14.10
N LYS A 86 -24.35 -18.44 -14.50
CA LYS A 86 -23.86 -19.49 -13.60
C LYS A 86 -22.57 -19.03 -12.91
N TYR A 87 -22.58 -19.01 -11.58
CA TYR A 87 -21.44 -18.53 -10.77
C TYR A 87 -20.40 -19.62 -10.47
N PHE A 88 -20.81 -20.88 -10.33
CA PHE A 88 -19.96 -21.98 -9.84
C PHE A 88 -19.69 -23.10 -10.87
N ASP A 89 -19.86 -22.81 -12.17
CA ASP A 89 -19.59 -23.77 -13.25
C ASP A 89 -18.09 -23.71 -13.63
N ILE A 90 -17.21 -24.04 -12.68
CA ILE A 90 -15.74 -23.95 -12.83
C ILE A 90 -15.18 -25.37 -12.97
N ASP A 91 -14.51 -25.63 -14.10
CA ASP A 91 -13.64 -26.81 -14.24
C ASP A 91 -12.41 -26.63 -13.34
N LEU A 92 -12.42 -27.33 -12.20
CA LEU A 92 -11.36 -27.23 -11.18
C LEU A 92 -9.99 -27.62 -11.73
N LYS A 93 -9.92 -28.63 -12.61
CA LYS A 93 -8.65 -29.09 -13.19
C LYS A 93 -8.08 -28.03 -14.13
N LYS A 94 -8.93 -27.44 -14.97
CA LYS A 94 -8.56 -26.33 -15.83
C LYS A 94 -8.13 -25.12 -15.01
N TYR A 95 -8.92 -24.75 -13.99
CA TYR A 95 -8.66 -23.64 -13.09
C TYR A 95 -7.27 -23.72 -12.45
N ILE A 96 -6.96 -24.85 -11.80
CA ILE A 96 -5.66 -25.06 -11.15
C ILE A 96 -4.56 -24.96 -12.20
N SER A 97 -4.73 -25.59 -13.36
CA SER A 97 -3.69 -25.59 -14.41
C SER A 97 -3.37 -24.19 -14.97
N GLU A 98 -4.32 -23.26 -14.92
CA GLU A 98 -4.20 -21.90 -15.44
C GLU A 98 -3.88 -20.85 -14.35
N ASN A 99 -3.87 -21.22 -13.07
CA ASN A 99 -3.71 -20.27 -11.95
C ASN A 99 -2.71 -20.72 -10.85
N TRP A 100 -2.16 -21.93 -10.90
CA TRP A 100 -1.28 -22.42 -9.83
C TRP A 100 -0.04 -21.54 -9.59
N VAL A 101 0.49 -20.85 -10.61
CA VAL A 101 1.64 -19.94 -10.46
C VAL A 101 1.28 -18.73 -9.60
N ILE A 102 0.05 -18.20 -9.73
CA ILE A 102 -0.44 -17.10 -8.89
C ILE A 102 -0.39 -17.50 -7.41
N TYR A 103 -0.88 -18.69 -7.09
CA TYR A 103 -0.85 -19.21 -5.73
C TYR A 103 0.59 -19.47 -5.24
N GLY A 104 1.43 -20.08 -6.08
CA GLY A 104 2.84 -20.32 -5.75
C GLY A 104 3.60 -19.03 -5.45
N VAL A 105 3.44 -18.01 -6.29
CA VAL A 105 4.03 -16.68 -6.08
C VAL A 105 3.48 -16.03 -4.81
N CYS A 106 2.17 -16.08 -4.57
CA CYS A 106 1.58 -15.53 -3.35
C CYS A 106 2.14 -16.18 -2.08
N ILE A 107 2.29 -17.51 -2.06
CA ILE A 107 2.90 -18.25 -0.95
C ILE A 107 4.35 -17.81 -0.73
N ILE A 108 5.13 -17.65 -1.81
CA ILE A 108 6.51 -17.16 -1.73
C ILE A 108 6.56 -15.75 -1.11
N LEU A 109 5.69 -14.83 -1.54
CA LEU A 109 5.65 -13.46 -1.02
C LEU A 109 5.27 -13.43 0.47
N VAL A 110 4.30 -14.25 0.90
CA VAL A 110 3.93 -14.37 2.32
C VAL A 110 5.08 -14.96 3.14
N PHE A 111 5.76 -15.98 2.62
CA PHE A 111 6.92 -16.55 3.28
C PHE A 111 8.06 -15.54 3.42
N MET A 112 8.33 -14.77 2.36
CA MET A 112 9.31 -13.69 2.37
C MET A 112 8.94 -12.60 3.37
N MET A 113 7.67 -12.18 3.45
CA MET A 113 7.19 -11.18 4.41
C MET A 113 7.56 -11.53 5.86
N CYS A 114 7.51 -12.80 6.25
CA CYS A 114 7.90 -13.25 7.59
C CYS A 114 9.38 -13.01 7.91
N PHE A 115 10.22 -12.71 6.92
CA PHE A 115 11.63 -12.36 7.14
C PHE A 115 11.80 -10.91 7.61
N TYR A 116 10.83 -10.04 7.33
CA TYR A 116 10.93 -8.58 7.51
C TYR A 116 10.35 -8.07 8.85
N TYR A 117 10.42 -8.86 9.93
CA TYR A 117 9.90 -8.43 11.25
C TYR A 117 10.45 -7.07 11.67
N ALA A 118 11.73 -6.82 11.39
CA ALA A 118 12.42 -5.60 11.79
C ALA A 118 11.79 -4.37 11.11
N GLY A 119 11.36 -4.48 9.84
CA GLY A 119 10.61 -3.43 9.15
C GLY A 119 9.20 -3.20 9.72
N PHE A 120 8.55 -4.25 10.24
CA PHE A 120 7.31 -4.11 11.02
C PHE A 120 7.53 -3.40 12.36
N TRP A 121 8.66 -3.63 13.03
CA TRP A 121 8.99 -2.98 14.31
C TRP A 121 9.25 -1.49 14.10
N LEU A 122 9.98 -1.16 13.03
CA LEU A 122 10.19 0.21 12.55
C LEU A 122 8.86 0.90 12.16
N GLY A 123 7.82 0.11 11.87
CA GLY A 123 6.50 0.60 11.50
C GLY A 123 6.48 1.29 10.14
N ASN A 124 7.22 0.76 9.15
CA ASN A 124 7.36 1.39 7.83
C ASN A 124 7.81 2.87 7.93
N HIS A 125 8.89 3.13 8.66
CA HIS A 125 9.32 4.49 9.03
C HIS A 125 8.25 5.26 9.84
N GLN A 126 7.66 4.57 10.81
CA GLN A 126 6.60 5.04 11.71
C GLN A 126 5.25 5.34 11.04
N ASP A 127 5.10 5.23 9.71
CA ASP A 127 3.84 5.45 8.99
C ASP A 127 2.72 4.49 9.46
N ASP A 128 3.07 3.27 9.88
CA ASP A 128 2.11 2.31 10.45
C ASP A 128 1.47 2.85 11.74
N GLY A 129 2.22 3.65 12.51
CA GLY A 129 1.71 4.33 13.70
C GLY A 129 0.57 5.29 13.37
N TYR A 130 0.51 5.83 12.15
CA TYR A 130 -0.64 6.59 11.68
C TYR A 130 -1.74 5.68 11.13
N TYR A 131 -1.43 4.84 10.13
CA TYR A 131 -2.46 4.13 9.37
C TYR A 131 -3.15 3.00 10.16
N ILE A 132 -2.37 2.17 10.87
CA ILE A 132 -2.94 1.06 11.66
C ILE A 132 -3.72 1.63 12.86
N THR A 133 -3.15 2.63 13.53
CA THR A 133 -3.82 3.29 14.65
C THR A 133 -5.10 3.97 14.20
N LYS A 134 -5.12 4.63 13.04
CA LYS A 134 -6.34 5.21 12.45
C LYS A 134 -7.40 4.12 12.25
N VAL A 135 -7.07 3.00 11.62
CA VAL A 135 -7.99 1.86 11.45
C VAL A 135 -8.54 1.37 12.79
N ALA A 136 -7.69 1.24 13.81
CA ALA A 136 -8.07 0.76 15.13
C ALA A 136 -8.95 1.73 15.93
N THR A 137 -8.72 3.03 15.77
CA THR A 137 -9.34 4.08 16.60
C THR A 137 -10.54 4.78 15.95
N LEU A 138 -10.68 4.71 14.62
CA LEU A 138 -11.81 5.25 13.87
C LEU A 138 -13.20 4.88 14.44
N PRO A 139 -13.46 3.64 14.89
CA PRO A 139 -14.75 3.28 15.49
C PRO A 139 -15.08 4.03 16.78
N TYR A 140 -14.07 4.64 17.42
CA TYR A 140 -14.16 5.36 18.68
C TYR A 140 -13.89 6.87 18.51
N SER A 141 -13.73 7.34 17.27
CA SER A 141 -13.40 8.72 16.94
C SER A 141 -14.26 9.29 15.80
N GLN A 142 -13.98 10.51 15.38
CA GLN A 142 -14.57 11.11 14.18
C GLN A 142 -13.89 10.55 12.92
N ILE A 143 -14.63 10.42 11.81
CA ILE A 143 -14.09 9.89 10.53
C ILE A 143 -13.64 11.00 9.57
N GLY A 144 -14.07 12.24 9.83
CA GLY A 144 -13.68 13.44 9.11
C GLY A 144 -12.93 14.43 10.02
N GLY A 145 -12.56 15.56 9.43
CA GLY A 145 -11.78 16.59 10.13
C GLY A 145 -10.29 16.27 10.25
N ASN A 146 -9.55 17.14 10.95
CA ASN A 146 -8.15 16.91 11.24
C ASN A 146 -8.05 16.26 12.64
N TYR A 147 -7.80 14.95 12.69
CA TYR A 147 -7.57 14.21 13.94
C TYR A 147 -6.20 13.55 13.87
N ASN A 148 -5.39 13.75 14.91
CA ASN A 148 -4.12 13.05 15.04
C ASN A 148 -4.38 11.69 15.70
N TYR A 149 -4.60 10.67 14.87
CA TYR A 149 -4.87 9.30 15.32
C TYR A 149 -3.70 8.68 16.09
N THR A 150 -2.47 9.10 15.87
CA THR A 150 -1.32 8.56 16.62
C THR A 150 -1.31 9.09 18.05
N VAL A 151 -1.60 10.38 18.22
CA VAL A 151 -1.53 11.07 19.52
C VAL A 151 -2.84 10.95 20.30
N GLY A 152 -4.00 11.01 19.64
CA GLY A 152 -5.32 10.98 20.28
C GLY A 152 -5.93 12.36 20.57
N ILE A 153 -5.59 13.35 19.73
CA ILE A 153 -6.05 14.74 19.87
C ILE A 153 -6.64 15.28 18.56
N ASN A 154 -7.56 16.22 18.69
CA ASN A 154 -8.10 16.97 17.56
C ASN A 154 -7.06 17.98 17.05
N GLY A 155 -7.00 18.12 15.74
CA GLY A 155 -6.23 19.13 15.03
C GLY A 155 -7.11 20.22 14.41
N LYS A 156 -6.49 21.31 13.95
CA LYS A 156 -7.19 22.37 13.17
C LYS A 156 -6.92 22.22 11.67
N GLY A 157 -7.79 22.80 10.83
CA GLY A 157 -7.60 22.84 9.38
C GLY A 157 -8.11 21.61 8.61
N PHE A 158 -7.82 21.60 7.31
CA PHE A 158 -8.29 20.57 6.37
C PHE A 158 -7.24 19.47 6.19
N ASN A 159 -7.67 18.21 6.33
CA ASN A 159 -6.81 17.06 6.09
C ASN A 159 -6.92 16.61 4.63
N ALA A 160 -5.83 16.71 3.86
CA ALA A 160 -5.78 16.29 2.46
C ALA A 160 -6.10 14.80 2.23
N TYR A 161 -6.01 13.97 3.28
CA TYR A 161 -6.36 12.54 3.27
C TYR A 161 -7.86 12.27 3.48
N ILE A 162 -8.72 13.30 3.51
CA ILE A 162 -10.18 13.14 3.72
C ILE A 162 -10.89 12.39 2.59
N VAL A 163 -10.26 12.32 1.41
CA VAL A 163 -10.78 11.57 0.25
C VAL A 163 -10.31 10.11 0.24
N ASN A 164 -9.42 9.72 1.15
CA ASN A 164 -8.96 8.34 1.30
C ASN A 164 -9.91 7.59 2.24
N THR A 165 -10.63 6.61 1.71
CA THR A 165 -11.62 5.82 2.44
C THR A 165 -11.12 4.42 2.82
N TRP A 166 -9.94 4.00 2.39
CA TRP A 166 -9.47 2.63 2.62
C TRP A 166 -9.25 2.32 4.11
N GLU A 167 -8.79 3.29 4.92
CA GLU A 167 -8.67 3.09 6.37
C GLU A 167 -10.05 2.98 7.02
N LEU A 168 -11.02 3.74 6.49
CA LEU A 168 -12.40 3.72 6.95
C LEU A 168 -13.07 2.38 6.63
N GLU A 169 -12.85 1.86 5.43
CA GLU A 169 -13.24 0.50 5.02
C GLU A 169 -12.61 -0.57 5.92
N ALA A 170 -11.30 -0.54 6.12
CA ALA A 170 -10.60 -1.53 6.95
C ALA A 170 -11.04 -1.48 8.43
N SER A 171 -11.38 -0.29 8.94
CA SER A 171 -11.87 -0.13 10.32
C SER A 171 -13.19 -0.86 10.57
N VAL A 172 -14.09 -0.91 9.58
CA VAL A 172 -15.33 -1.69 9.64
C VAL A 172 -15.03 -3.18 9.73
N TYR A 173 -14.09 -3.67 8.93
CA TYR A 173 -13.72 -5.09 8.96
C TYR A 173 -13.12 -5.49 10.31
N VAL A 174 -12.14 -4.72 10.79
CA VAL A 174 -11.48 -4.96 12.07
C VAL A 174 -12.49 -4.93 13.22
N LYS A 175 -13.39 -3.94 13.22
CA LYS A 175 -14.41 -3.79 14.28
C LYS A 175 -15.43 -4.92 14.29
N ILE A 176 -15.98 -5.30 13.14
CA ILE A 176 -17.01 -6.36 13.03
C ILE A 176 -16.40 -7.74 13.33
N LEU A 177 -15.18 -8.00 12.87
CA LEU A 177 -14.52 -9.29 13.06
C LEU A 177 -13.93 -9.45 14.48
N GLY A 178 -13.70 -8.35 15.19
CA GLY A 178 -13.11 -8.37 16.54
C GLY A 178 -11.68 -8.89 16.57
N VAL A 179 -10.90 -8.65 15.51
CA VAL A 179 -9.54 -9.17 15.34
C VAL A 179 -8.48 -8.09 15.59
N VAL A 180 -7.26 -8.51 15.92
CA VAL A 180 -6.14 -7.58 16.11
C VAL A 180 -5.80 -6.80 14.82
N PRO A 181 -5.80 -5.44 14.83
CA PRO A 181 -5.62 -4.63 13.62
C PRO A 181 -4.29 -4.89 12.89
N THR A 182 -3.20 -5.08 13.62
CA THR A 182 -1.87 -5.33 13.02
C THR A 182 -1.83 -6.64 12.25
N LEU A 183 -2.45 -7.71 12.77
CA LEU A 183 -2.56 -8.99 12.08
C LEU A 183 -3.44 -8.88 10.83
N PHE A 184 -4.60 -8.23 10.96
CA PHE A 184 -5.53 -8.04 9.84
C PHE A 184 -4.85 -7.30 8.68
N LEU A 185 -4.20 -6.17 8.97
CA LEU A 185 -3.58 -5.32 7.95
C LEU A 185 -2.27 -5.91 7.43
N ARG A 186 -1.29 -6.17 8.31
CA ARG A 186 0.07 -6.53 7.88
C ARG A 186 0.09 -7.87 7.14
N LEU A 187 -0.68 -8.86 7.58
CA LEU A 187 -0.75 -10.17 6.93
C LEU A 187 -1.92 -10.26 5.94
N PHE A 188 -3.16 -10.26 6.42
CA PHE A 188 -4.29 -10.72 5.59
C PHE A 188 -4.67 -9.73 4.48
N GLN A 189 -4.71 -8.43 4.76
CA GLN A 189 -4.95 -7.42 3.72
C GLN A 189 -3.79 -7.38 2.71
N SER A 190 -2.54 -7.51 3.17
CA SER A 190 -1.38 -7.64 2.27
C SER A 190 -1.50 -8.87 1.36
N VAL A 191 -1.86 -10.04 1.89
CA VAL A 191 -2.07 -11.28 1.11
C VAL A 191 -3.15 -11.07 0.05
N PHE A 192 -4.27 -10.46 0.44
CA PHE A 192 -5.36 -10.14 -0.47
C PHE A 192 -4.91 -9.19 -1.59
N TYR A 193 -4.11 -8.18 -1.27
CA TYR A 193 -3.57 -7.24 -2.25
C TYR A 193 -2.54 -7.89 -3.18
N TYR A 194 -1.69 -8.80 -2.69
CA TYR A 194 -0.83 -9.60 -3.57
C TYR A 194 -1.69 -10.42 -4.52
N PHE A 195 -2.71 -11.11 -4.01
CA PHE A 195 -3.59 -11.95 -4.83
C PHE A 195 -4.30 -11.14 -5.92
N LEU A 196 -4.86 -9.97 -5.58
CA LEU A 196 -5.45 -9.05 -6.56
C LEU A 196 -4.40 -8.60 -7.60
N TYR A 197 -3.18 -8.26 -7.18
CA TYR A 197 -2.17 -7.74 -8.09
C TYR A 197 -1.68 -8.80 -9.08
N LEU A 198 -1.49 -10.05 -8.62
CA LEU A 198 -1.12 -11.17 -9.48
C LEU A 198 -2.23 -11.48 -10.51
N ASN A 199 -3.51 -11.38 -10.10
CA ASN A 199 -4.64 -11.48 -11.02
C ASN A 199 -4.71 -10.31 -12.01
N LEU A 200 -4.36 -9.09 -11.60
CA LEU A 200 -4.28 -7.93 -12.49
C LEU A 200 -3.21 -8.12 -13.58
N ILE A 201 -2.03 -8.62 -13.21
CA ILE A 201 -0.94 -8.94 -14.16
C ILE A 201 -1.40 -10.00 -15.16
N LYS A 202 -2.02 -11.08 -14.68
CA LYS A 202 -2.57 -12.13 -15.54
C LYS A 202 -3.65 -11.57 -16.48
N LEU A 203 -4.56 -10.74 -15.96
CA LEU A 203 -5.61 -10.10 -16.77
C LEU A 203 -5.01 -9.20 -17.86
N LEU A 204 -3.97 -8.44 -17.55
CA LEU A 204 -3.25 -7.64 -18.54
C LEU A 204 -2.67 -8.53 -19.65
N ALA A 205 -2.03 -9.64 -19.30
CA ALA A 205 -1.51 -10.61 -20.27
C ALA A 205 -2.62 -11.21 -21.14
N GLU A 206 -3.76 -11.55 -20.55
CA GLU A 206 -4.95 -12.04 -21.26
C GLU A 206 -5.50 -10.99 -22.24
N LYS A 207 -5.65 -9.73 -21.82
CA LYS A 207 -6.17 -8.67 -22.69
C LYS A 207 -5.23 -8.35 -23.85
N ILE A 208 -3.91 -8.31 -23.61
CA ILE A 208 -2.93 -8.12 -24.68
C ILE A 208 -3.02 -9.27 -25.67
N THR A 209 -3.01 -10.52 -25.21
CA THR A 209 -3.02 -11.69 -26.10
C THR A 209 -4.35 -11.87 -26.85
N GLN A 210 -5.49 -11.56 -26.23
CA GLN A 210 -6.78 -11.51 -26.91
C GLN A 210 -6.77 -10.53 -28.10
N LYS A 211 -6.12 -9.37 -27.95
CA LYS A 211 -5.99 -8.36 -29.01
C LYS A 211 -4.96 -8.68 -30.08
N LEU A 212 -4.04 -9.61 -29.83
CA LEU A 212 -3.15 -10.13 -30.87
C LEU A 212 -3.87 -11.08 -31.83
N HIS A 213 -5.10 -11.52 -31.53
CA HIS A 213 -5.84 -12.53 -32.29
C HIS A 213 -5.09 -13.87 -32.48
N TRP A 214 -4.07 -14.13 -31.67
CA TRP A 214 -3.29 -15.35 -31.70
C TRP A 214 -3.78 -16.30 -30.61
N LYS A 215 -3.77 -17.62 -30.89
CA LYS A 215 -4.07 -18.65 -29.90
C LYS A 215 -2.87 -18.89 -28.99
N VAL A 216 -2.60 -17.96 -28.08
CA VAL A 216 -1.63 -18.18 -27.00
C VAL A 216 -2.23 -19.17 -26.00
N ASN A 217 -1.42 -20.11 -25.51
CA ASN A 217 -1.87 -21.05 -24.48
C ASN A 217 -2.15 -20.29 -23.17
N ALA A 218 -3.40 -20.33 -22.69
CA ALA A 218 -3.84 -19.64 -21.47
C ALA A 218 -2.97 -19.96 -20.24
N LYS A 219 -2.39 -21.16 -20.19
CA LYS A 219 -1.47 -21.58 -19.11
C LYS A 219 -0.18 -20.76 -19.04
N TYR A 220 0.22 -20.06 -20.09
CA TYR A 220 1.42 -19.20 -20.08
C TYR A 220 1.17 -17.84 -19.45
N LEU A 221 -0.08 -17.37 -19.47
CA LEU A 221 -0.44 -16.01 -19.11
C LEU A 221 -0.29 -15.71 -17.60
N GLN A 222 -0.08 -16.75 -16.79
CA GLN A 222 0.22 -16.64 -15.37
C GLN A 222 1.72 -16.43 -15.07
N TYR A 223 2.65 -16.81 -15.96
CA TYR A 223 4.09 -16.70 -15.69
C TYR A 223 4.66 -15.27 -15.63
N PRO A 224 4.08 -14.25 -16.30
CA PRO A 224 4.48 -12.87 -16.06
C PRO A 224 4.40 -12.45 -14.59
N THR A 225 3.55 -13.09 -13.79
CA THR A 225 3.39 -12.78 -12.36
C THR A 225 4.65 -13.09 -11.53
N VAL A 226 5.54 -13.96 -12.01
CA VAL A 226 6.78 -14.36 -11.32
C VAL A 226 7.70 -13.18 -11.04
N ILE A 227 7.68 -12.15 -11.88
CA ILE A 227 8.51 -10.95 -11.70
C ILE A 227 8.25 -10.23 -10.38
N THR A 228 7.04 -10.38 -9.82
CA THR A 228 6.68 -9.78 -8.52
C THR A 228 7.53 -10.31 -7.37
N VAL A 229 8.10 -11.53 -7.48
CA VAL A 229 9.06 -12.06 -6.50
C VAL A 229 10.33 -11.23 -6.47
N LEU A 230 10.86 -10.86 -7.64
CA LEU A 230 12.03 -10.00 -7.75
C LEU A 230 11.74 -8.58 -7.27
N ILE A 231 10.61 -8.02 -7.71
CA ILE A 231 10.20 -6.67 -7.34
C ILE A 231 10.00 -6.54 -5.82
N SER A 232 9.61 -7.63 -5.16
CA SER A 232 9.46 -7.69 -3.70
C SER A 232 10.72 -8.19 -2.98
N ALA A 233 11.86 -8.34 -3.65
CA ALA A 233 13.10 -8.77 -2.98
C ALA A 233 13.63 -7.71 -2.00
N TYR A 234 14.65 -8.09 -1.21
CA TYR A 234 15.19 -7.23 -0.16
C TYR A 234 15.76 -5.94 -0.75
N TYR A 235 15.12 -4.82 -0.46
CA TYR A 235 15.32 -3.60 -1.24
C TYR A 235 16.71 -2.98 -1.12
N ILE A 236 17.37 -3.08 0.04
CA ILE A 236 18.76 -2.63 0.21
C ILE A 236 19.67 -3.44 -0.70
N ALA A 237 19.53 -4.77 -0.72
CA ALA A 237 20.30 -5.62 -1.61
C ALA A 237 20.01 -5.29 -3.09
N LEU A 238 18.74 -5.09 -3.46
CA LEU A 238 18.41 -4.73 -4.83
C LEU A 238 19.02 -3.37 -5.26
N SER A 239 19.04 -2.39 -4.36
CA SER A 239 19.61 -1.06 -4.59
C SER A 239 21.15 -1.10 -4.67
N ASP A 240 21.80 -1.69 -3.67
CA ASP A 240 23.27 -1.63 -3.50
C ASP A 240 24.00 -2.46 -4.55
N TYR A 241 23.43 -3.63 -4.91
CA TYR A 241 23.94 -4.44 -6.01
C TYR A 241 23.40 -4.00 -7.38
N LYS A 242 22.68 -2.86 -7.44
CA LYS A 242 22.10 -2.29 -8.66
C LYS A 242 21.23 -3.27 -9.46
N ILE A 243 20.62 -4.25 -8.78
CA ILE A 243 19.72 -5.22 -9.44
C ILE A 243 18.44 -4.49 -9.87
N LEU A 244 17.82 -3.77 -8.93
CA LEU A 244 16.62 -2.98 -9.15
C LEU A 244 16.52 -1.88 -8.09
N ASN A 245 16.64 -0.62 -8.50
CA ASN A 245 16.57 0.53 -7.60
C ASN A 245 15.36 1.41 -7.94
N LEU A 246 14.32 1.30 -7.12
CA LEU A 246 13.08 2.06 -7.24
C LEU A 246 12.69 2.66 -5.88
N ARG A 247 11.84 3.69 -5.91
CA ARG A 247 11.35 4.36 -4.70
C ARG A 247 10.46 3.44 -3.86
N ASP A 248 10.70 3.43 -2.55
CA ASP A 248 9.84 2.79 -1.54
C ASP A 248 9.54 1.30 -1.83
N MET A 249 10.53 0.55 -2.29
CA MET A 249 10.39 -0.88 -2.59
C MET A 249 10.08 -1.74 -1.35
N PHE A 250 10.53 -1.31 -0.17
CA PHE A 250 10.22 -1.97 1.10
C PHE A 250 8.70 -2.11 1.34
N GLN A 251 7.88 -1.22 0.77
CA GLN A 251 6.42 -1.28 0.89
C GLN A 251 5.84 -2.58 0.33
N LEU A 252 6.52 -3.25 -0.59
CA LEU A 252 6.06 -4.55 -1.10
C LEU A 252 6.33 -5.72 -0.16
N ASN A 253 7.07 -5.50 0.93
CA ASN A 253 7.33 -6.52 1.95
C ASN A 253 6.56 -6.22 3.24
N THR A 254 6.62 -4.98 3.72
CA THR A 254 6.09 -4.61 5.04
C THR A 254 4.91 -3.65 4.99
N GLY A 255 4.67 -3.00 3.84
CA GLY A 255 3.62 -1.99 3.66
C GLY A 255 2.63 -2.34 2.55
N MET A 256 2.46 -3.62 2.21
CA MET A 256 1.66 -4.01 1.04
C MET A 256 0.21 -3.59 1.20
N PHE A 257 -0.32 -3.69 2.43
CA PHE A 257 -1.67 -3.26 2.80
C PHE A 257 -1.97 -1.76 2.65
N LEU A 258 -0.94 -0.92 2.47
CA LEU A 258 -1.13 0.53 2.35
C LEU A 258 -1.85 0.88 1.05
N GLY A 259 -2.77 1.85 1.11
CA GLY A 259 -3.45 2.35 -0.08
C GLY A 259 -2.50 2.93 -1.14
N ALA A 260 -1.39 3.54 -0.72
CA ALA A 260 -0.32 3.99 -1.61
C ALA A 260 0.29 2.85 -2.44
N THR A 261 0.48 1.68 -1.83
CA THR A 261 1.03 0.50 -2.52
C THR A 261 0.06 0.02 -3.60
N MET A 262 -1.24 -0.05 -3.28
CA MET A 262 -2.28 -0.37 -4.27
C MET A 262 -2.24 0.57 -5.46
N VAL A 263 -2.16 1.89 -5.23
CA VAL A 263 -2.09 2.87 -6.30
C VAL A 263 -0.86 2.68 -7.20
N LYS A 264 0.32 2.41 -6.62
CA LYS A 264 1.55 2.15 -7.40
C LYS A 264 1.44 0.92 -8.30
N LEU A 265 0.82 -0.15 -7.79
CA LEU A 265 0.76 -1.44 -8.49
C LEU A 265 -0.40 -1.53 -9.49
N PHE A 266 -1.54 -0.93 -9.16
CA PHE A 266 -2.77 -1.01 -9.94
C PHE A 266 -2.97 0.17 -10.89
N GLY A 267 -2.35 1.32 -10.60
CA GLY A 267 -2.62 2.58 -11.27
C GLY A 267 -2.48 2.49 -12.79
N VAL A 268 -1.28 2.17 -13.28
CA VAL A 268 -1.01 2.13 -14.73
C VAL A 268 -1.71 0.94 -15.41
N ALA A 269 -1.52 -0.27 -14.87
CA ALA A 269 -2.01 -1.50 -15.49
C ALA A 269 -3.55 -1.52 -15.62
N GLY A 270 -4.29 -1.02 -14.63
CA GLY A 270 -5.75 -1.00 -14.68
C GLY A 270 -6.30 -0.07 -15.77
N PHE A 271 -5.75 1.14 -15.91
CA PHE A 271 -6.15 2.05 -17.00
C PHE A 271 -5.84 1.46 -18.38
N VAL A 272 -4.68 0.80 -18.53
CA VAL A 272 -4.33 0.08 -19.77
C VAL A 272 -5.32 -1.04 -20.05
N ILE A 273 -5.71 -1.84 -19.06
CA ILE A 273 -6.71 -2.91 -19.24
C ILE A 273 -8.04 -2.33 -19.74
N LEU A 274 -8.51 -1.23 -19.17
CA LEU A 274 -9.73 -0.55 -19.61
C LEU A 274 -9.59 0.01 -21.03
N TYR A 275 -8.44 0.60 -21.36
CA TYR A 275 -8.12 1.03 -22.74
C TYR A 275 -8.18 -0.17 -23.70
N LEU A 276 -7.50 -1.27 -23.39
CA LEU A 276 -7.48 -2.47 -24.22
C LEU A 276 -8.88 -3.04 -24.44
N LYS A 277 -9.72 -3.01 -23.40
CA LYS A 277 -11.10 -3.50 -23.45
C LYS A 277 -11.98 -2.66 -24.38
N PHE A 278 -11.98 -1.34 -24.21
CA PHE A 278 -12.96 -0.47 -24.86
C PHE A 278 -12.42 0.32 -26.08
N GLN A 279 -11.13 0.24 -26.41
CA GLN A 279 -10.56 0.99 -27.55
C GLN A 279 -11.23 0.71 -28.90
N GLU A 280 -11.83 -0.47 -29.09
CA GLU A 280 -12.50 -0.84 -30.34
C GLU A 280 -13.98 -0.44 -30.34
N GLU A 281 -14.57 -0.25 -29.16
CA GLU A 281 -15.96 0.19 -29.05
C GLU A 281 -16.14 1.58 -29.68
N LYS A 282 -17.31 1.83 -30.28
CA LYS A 282 -17.70 3.17 -30.74
C LYS A 282 -18.20 4.04 -29.58
N ASP A 283 -18.51 3.41 -28.45
CA ASP A 283 -19.03 4.06 -27.26
C ASP A 283 -17.88 4.60 -26.39
N TYR A 284 -17.45 5.82 -26.70
CA TYR A 284 -16.44 6.52 -25.92
C TYR A 284 -16.93 6.85 -24.50
N LEU A 285 -18.24 6.98 -24.27
CA LEU A 285 -18.80 7.28 -22.95
C LEU A 285 -18.52 6.12 -21.98
N ARG A 286 -18.58 4.88 -22.46
CA ARG A 286 -18.26 3.71 -21.65
C ARG A 286 -16.78 3.66 -21.26
N LEU A 287 -15.86 3.99 -22.17
CA LEU A 287 -14.42 4.08 -21.87
C LEU A 287 -14.13 5.16 -20.83
N PHE A 288 -14.55 6.41 -21.10
CA PHE A 288 -14.29 7.53 -20.19
C PHE A 288 -15.03 7.36 -18.85
N GLY A 289 -16.26 6.85 -18.85
CA GLY A 289 -17.00 6.52 -17.64
C GLY A 289 -16.29 5.47 -16.79
N SER A 290 -15.74 4.43 -17.42
CA SER A 290 -14.95 3.40 -16.71
C SER A 290 -13.66 3.98 -16.13
N TRP A 291 -13.00 4.90 -16.85
CA TRP A 291 -11.83 5.61 -16.31
C TRP A 291 -12.19 6.50 -15.13
N ILE A 292 -13.32 7.22 -15.16
CA ILE A 292 -13.77 8.03 -14.02
C ILE A 292 -14.02 7.15 -12.79
N VAL A 293 -14.73 6.02 -12.96
CA VAL A 293 -14.95 5.05 -11.89
C VAL A 293 -13.62 4.56 -11.31
N TYR A 294 -12.68 4.18 -12.17
CA TYR A 294 -11.37 3.70 -11.73
C TYR A 294 -10.52 4.79 -11.04
N SER A 295 -10.58 6.03 -11.52
CA SER A 295 -9.94 7.19 -10.89
C SER A 295 -10.46 7.43 -9.48
N VAL A 296 -11.78 7.36 -9.26
CA VAL A 296 -12.39 7.49 -7.92
C VAL A 296 -11.88 6.37 -7.00
N VAL A 297 -11.79 5.13 -7.50
CA VAL A 297 -11.25 4.01 -6.73
C VAL A 297 -9.80 4.22 -6.34
N LEU A 298 -8.94 4.67 -7.26
CA LEU A 298 -7.52 4.91 -6.94
C LEU A 298 -7.36 6.06 -5.93
N MET A 299 -8.08 7.16 -6.13
CA MET A 299 -8.07 8.30 -5.21
C MET A 299 -8.56 7.91 -3.81
N SER A 300 -9.53 7.00 -3.70
CA SER A 300 -10.02 6.52 -2.40
C SER A 300 -9.02 5.65 -1.65
N LYS A 301 -8.05 5.06 -2.36
CA LYS A 301 -6.92 4.35 -1.73
C LYS A 301 -5.78 5.31 -1.38
N SER A 302 -5.42 6.23 -2.27
CA SER A 302 -4.44 7.26 -1.94
C SER A 302 -4.44 8.40 -2.96
N THR A 303 -4.32 9.63 -2.46
CA THR A 303 -4.15 10.85 -3.28
C THR A 303 -2.89 10.85 -4.14
N ILE A 304 -1.89 9.98 -3.88
CA ILE A 304 -0.75 9.82 -4.79
C ILE A 304 -1.16 9.30 -6.18
N ALA A 305 -2.41 8.85 -6.33
CA ALA A 305 -2.97 8.42 -7.61
C ALA A 305 -3.06 9.56 -8.62
N LEU A 306 -3.21 10.80 -8.15
CA LEU A 306 -3.51 11.96 -8.97
C LEU A 306 -2.52 12.14 -10.16
N PRO A 307 -1.19 12.17 -9.97
CA PRO A 307 -0.25 12.25 -11.09
C PRO A 307 -0.28 11.02 -12.00
N ILE A 308 -0.54 9.82 -11.46
CA ILE A 308 -0.63 8.58 -12.27
C ILE A 308 -1.88 8.62 -13.17
N ILE A 309 -3.02 9.01 -12.61
CA ILE A 309 -4.28 9.16 -13.35
C ILE A 309 -4.07 10.13 -14.53
N LEU A 310 -3.46 11.29 -14.25
CA LEU A 310 -3.18 12.31 -15.26
C LEU A 310 -2.34 11.78 -16.42
N ILE A 311 -1.16 11.21 -16.13
CA ILE A 311 -0.23 10.79 -17.19
C ILE A 311 -0.78 9.62 -18.01
N VAL A 312 -1.44 8.66 -17.35
CA VAL A 312 -1.91 7.44 -18.03
C VAL A 312 -3.15 7.75 -18.87
N MET A 313 -4.12 8.49 -18.31
CA MET A 313 -5.32 8.87 -19.06
C MET A 313 -4.97 9.79 -20.23
N MET A 314 -4.04 10.74 -20.06
CA MET A 314 -3.61 11.61 -21.15
C MET A 314 -2.96 10.80 -22.28
N ALA A 315 -2.01 9.91 -21.95
CA ALA A 315 -1.37 9.04 -22.94
C ALA A 315 -2.39 8.13 -23.66
N CYS A 316 -3.33 7.52 -22.93
CA CYS A 316 -4.37 6.69 -23.52
C CYS A 316 -5.33 7.49 -24.40
N THR A 317 -5.70 8.71 -24.00
CA THR A 317 -6.64 9.57 -24.73
C THR A 317 -6.05 10.03 -26.06
N ILE A 318 -4.78 10.46 -26.04
CA ILE A 318 -4.03 10.82 -27.26
C ILE A 318 -4.02 9.63 -28.23
N LEU A 319 -3.70 8.42 -27.74
CA LEU A 319 -3.67 7.22 -28.59
C LEU A 319 -5.05 6.76 -29.06
N TYR A 320 -6.08 6.92 -28.24
CA TYR A 320 -7.45 6.60 -28.59
C TYR A 320 -7.91 7.46 -29.77
N PHE A 321 -7.76 8.78 -29.67
CA PHE A 321 -8.13 9.68 -30.76
C PHE A 321 -7.24 9.52 -31.99
N TRP A 322 -5.97 9.15 -31.82
CA TRP A 322 -5.08 8.95 -32.96
C TRP A 322 -5.57 7.84 -33.88
N ASP A 323 -6.17 6.80 -33.29
CA ASP A 323 -6.68 5.64 -34.01
C ASP A 323 -8.13 5.81 -34.48
N LYS A 324 -8.93 6.62 -33.79
CA LYS A 324 -10.34 6.84 -34.09
C LYS A 324 -10.55 8.00 -35.05
N TRP A 325 -11.63 7.96 -35.81
CA TRP A 325 -12.07 9.08 -36.67
C TRP A 325 -11.03 9.58 -37.68
N GLU A 326 -10.13 8.70 -38.11
CA GLU A 326 -9.15 8.92 -39.17
C GLU A 326 -8.41 10.27 -39.02
N ASN A 327 -8.42 11.12 -40.05
CA ASN A 327 -7.73 12.41 -40.04
C ASN A 327 -8.29 13.38 -38.99
N ARG A 328 -9.59 13.29 -38.65
CA ARG A 328 -10.18 14.15 -37.62
C ARG A 328 -9.64 13.79 -36.24
N GLY A 329 -9.57 12.51 -35.91
CA GLY A 329 -9.02 12.08 -34.62
C GLY A 329 -7.52 12.32 -34.48
N ARG A 330 -6.74 12.17 -35.56
CA ARG A 330 -5.33 12.59 -35.58
C ARG A 330 -5.16 14.08 -35.28
N ARG A 331 -5.99 14.95 -35.89
CA ARG A 331 -6.00 16.39 -35.57
C ARG A 331 -6.36 16.64 -34.11
N LEU A 332 -7.38 15.96 -33.58
CA LEU A 332 -7.75 16.07 -32.15
C LEU A 332 -6.60 15.67 -31.23
N SER A 333 -5.87 14.59 -31.57
CA SER A 333 -4.72 14.12 -30.80
C SER A 333 -3.59 15.15 -30.78
N TYR A 334 -3.27 15.75 -31.93
CA TYR A 334 -2.30 16.85 -32.01
C TYR A 334 -2.76 18.07 -31.24
N CYS A 335 -4.04 18.47 -31.37
CA CYS A 335 -4.60 19.58 -30.62
C CYS A 335 -4.48 19.35 -29.10
N LEU A 336 -4.81 18.15 -28.62
CA LEU A 336 -4.68 17.81 -27.20
C LEU A 336 -3.24 17.85 -26.72
N LEU A 337 -2.29 17.32 -27.50
CA LEU A 337 -0.87 17.38 -27.17
C LEU A 337 -0.36 18.83 -27.11
N ILE A 338 -0.75 19.66 -28.09
CA ILE A 338 -0.39 21.09 -28.12
C ILE A 338 -1.00 21.84 -26.93
N ILE A 339 -2.28 21.60 -26.62
CA ILE A 339 -2.95 22.21 -25.46
C ILE A 339 -2.27 21.79 -24.16
N TYR A 340 -1.94 20.51 -24.03
CA TYR A 340 -1.25 19.99 -22.86
C TYR A 340 0.10 20.70 -22.65
N ILE A 341 0.93 20.79 -23.70
CA ILE A 341 2.22 21.47 -23.66
C ILE A 341 2.05 22.96 -23.39
N ALA A 342 1.11 23.63 -24.06
CA ALA A 342 0.85 25.05 -23.88
C ALA A 342 0.44 25.39 -22.45
N ILE A 343 -0.44 24.60 -21.85
CA ILE A 343 -0.84 24.78 -20.44
C ILE A 343 0.33 24.41 -19.51
N GLY A 344 1.11 23.38 -19.84
CA GLY A 344 2.32 23.01 -19.07
C GLY A 344 3.27 24.19 -18.92
N ILE A 345 3.59 24.86 -20.03
CA ILE A 345 4.45 26.06 -20.05
C ILE A 345 3.87 27.22 -19.22
N LEU A 346 2.55 27.32 -19.11
CA LEU A 346 1.88 28.37 -18.32
C LEU A 346 1.83 28.05 -16.82
N LEU A 347 2.01 26.79 -16.43
CA LEU A 347 2.03 26.39 -15.03
C LEU A 347 3.40 26.72 -14.40
N PRO A 348 3.43 26.99 -13.08
CA PRO A 348 4.69 27.21 -12.40
C PRO A 348 5.50 25.90 -12.36
N ASN A 349 6.75 25.98 -12.81
CA ASN A 349 7.74 24.90 -12.67
C ASN A 349 8.03 24.63 -11.19
N LYS A 350 8.12 23.34 -10.81
CA LYS A 350 8.59 22.90 -9.49
C LYS A 350 9.89 22.12 -9.63
N SER A 351 10.99 22.85 -9.76
CA SER A 351 12.34 22.31 -10.03
C SER A 351 12.81 21.21 -9.06
N GLY A 352 12.42 21.27 -7.77
CA GLY A 352 12.70 20.21 -6.80
C GLY A 352 12.06 18.87 -7.18
N ILE A 353 10.79 18.90 -7.60
CA ILE A 353 10.06 17.71 -8.08
C ILE A 353 10.64 17.20 -9.40
N ALA A 354 10.98 18.11 -10.32
CA ALA A 354 11.65 17.76 -11.58
C ALA A 354 12.96 17.00 -11.32
N THR A 355 13.81 17.56 -10.46
CA THR A 355 15.13 17.01 -10.11
C THR A 355 14.98 15.66 -9.41
N ALA A 356 14.05 15.56 -8.45
CA ALA A 356 13.77 14.30 -7.77
C ALA A 356 13.34 13.22 -8.76
N THR A 357 12.43 13.54 -9.68
CA THR A 357 11.92 12.60 -10.69
C THR A 357 13.01 12.15 -11.66
N GLN A 358 13.86 13.06 -12.13
CA GLN A 358 15.03 12.73 -12.94
C GLN A 358 16.00 11.81 -12.18
N GLY A 359 16.23 12.06 -10.89
CA GLY A 359 17.03 11.20 -10.04
C GLY A 359 16.45 9.79 -9.86
N GLU A 360 15.12 9.65 -9.79
CA GLU A 360 14.45 8.33 -9.78
C GLU A 360 14.58 7.61 -11.14
N PHE A 361 14.47 8.34 -12.25
CA PHE A 361 14.71 7.79 -13.59
C PHE A 361 16.12 7.25 -13.74
N LEU A 362 17.14 8.04 -13.35
CA LEU A 362 18.54 7.63 -13.47
C LEU A 362 18.85 6.40 -12.62
N ARG A 363 18.31 6.31 -11.39
CA ARG A 363 18.41 5.11 -10.55
C ARG A 363 17.75 3.89 -11.19
N THR A 364 16.60 4.09 -11.82
CA THR A 364 15.93 3.03 -12.57
C THR A 364 16.80 2.58 -13.74
N ALA A 365 17.32 3.51 -14.54
CA ALA A 365 18.15 3.20 -15.71
C ALA A 365 19.49 2.51 -15.36
N ASP A 366 20.06 2.80 -14.18
CA ASP A 366 21.27 2.14 -13.67
C ASP A 366 21.00 0.70 -13.18
N SER A 367 19.74 0.27 -13.10
CA SER A 367 19.38 -1.08 -12.66
C SER A 367 19.62 -2.14 -13.72
N ILE A 368 20.34 -3.21 -13.36
CA ILE A 368 20.73 -4.31 -14.26
C ILE A 368 19.51 -4.95 -14.95
N VAL A 369 18.41 -5.13 -14.22
CA VAL A 369 17.20 -5.79 -14.73
C VAL A 369 16.52 -4.98 -15.85
N ILE A 370 16.75 -3.67 -15.92
CA ILE A 370 16.15 -2.80 -16.93
C ILE A 370 16.71 -3.07 -18.33
N TRP A 371 17.99 -3.43 -18.45
CA TRP A 371 18.63 -3.68 -19.75
C TRP A 371 18.02 -4.86 -20.53
N PRO A 372 17.85 -6.06 -19.93
CA PRO A 372 17.08 -7.13 -20.55
C PRO A 372 15.65 -6.71 -20.93
N CYS A 373 14.98 -5.93 -20.07
CA CYS A 373 13.64 -5.40 -20.38
C CYS A 373 13.65 -4.47 -21.59
N ILE A 374 14.65 -3.60 -21.75
CA ILE A 374 14.80 -2.75 -22.94
C ILE A 374 15.00 -3.60 -24.20
N VAL A 375 15.83 -4.64 -24.14
CA VAL A 375 16.03 -5.56 -25.27
C VAL A 375 14.72 -6.24 -25.66
N ILE A 376 13.98 -6.78 -24.68
CA ILE A 376 12.66 -7.40 -24.93
C ILE A 376 11.67 -6.37 -25.51
N PHE A 377 11.67 -5.15 -24.99
CA PHE A 377 10.83 -4.06 -25.48
C PHE A 377 11.12 -3.75 -26.95
N ILE A 378 12.39 -3.66 -27.34
CA ILE A 378 12.80 -3.46 -28.74
C ILE A 378 12.41 -4.68 -29.59
N CYS A 379 12.65 -5.90 -29.11
CA CYS A 379 12.26 -7.13 -29.80
C CYS A 379 10.74 -7.25 -29.99
N SER A 380 9.92 -6.67 -29.12
CA SER A 380 8.47 -6.69 -29.25
C SER A 380 7.97 -6.08 -30.58
N PHE A 381 8.72 -5.12 -31.15
CA PHE A 381 8.39 -4.55 -32.47
C PHE A 381 8.48 -5.57 -33.61
N LEU A 382 9.23 -6.67 -33.43
CA LEU A 382 9.31 -7.78 -34.40
C LEU A 382 7.98 -8.53 -34.54
N LEU A 383 7.07 -8.41 -33.57
CA LEU A 383 5.74 -9.00 -33.64
C LEU A 383 4.91 -8.39 -34.79
N LYS A 384 5.21 -7.15 -35.19
CA LYS A 384 4.52 -6.38 -36.24
C LYS A 384 3.01 -6.22 -36.02
N GLU A 385 2.59 -6.24 -34.77
CA GLU A 385 1.19 -6.14 -34.39
C GLU A 385 0.83 -4.71 -33.96
N LYS A 386 -0.26 -4.18 -34.51
CA LYS A 386 -0.73 -2.80 -34.26
C LYS A 386 -0.91 -2.53 -32.77
N ILE A 387 -1.40 -3.52 -32.02
CA ILE A 387 -1.61 -3.39 -30.58
C ILE A 387 -0.31 -3.26 -29.80
N ILE A 388 0.76 -3.96 -30.19
CA ILE A 388 2.07 -3.85 -29.55
C ILE A 388 2.64 -2.45 -29.77
N TYR A 389 2.56 -1.93 -30.99
CA TYR A 389 2.97 -0.57 -31.27
C TYR A 389 2.21 0.46 -30.44
N LYS A 390 0.90 0.30 -30.28
CA LYS A 390 0.10 1.19 -29.42
C LYS A 390 0.57 1.18 -27.96
N ILE A 391 0.73 0.01 -27.37
CA ILE A 391 1.15 -0.12 -25.97
C ILE A 391 2.58 0.45 -25.78
N ASN A 392 3.49 0.19 -26.73
CA ASN A 392 4.84 0.74 -26.70
C ASN A 392 4.85 2.27 -26.80
N THR A 393 4.07 2.84 -27.71
CA THR A 393 3.89 4.29 -27.82
C THR A 393 3.28 4.86 -26.54
N GLN A 394 2.38 4.14 -25.88
CA GLN A 394 1.81 4.57 -24.60
C GLN A 394 2.88 4.72 -23.52
N ILE A 395 3.78 3.74 -23.37
CA ILE A 395 4.91 3.83 -22.43
C ILE A 395 5.82 5.00 -22.75
N PHE A 396 6.13 5.19 -24.03
CA PHE A 396 6.95 6.31 -24.47
C PHE A 396 6.31 7.66 -24.13
N LEU A 397 5.02 7.83 -24.42
CA LEU A 397 4.26 9.03 -24.07
C LEU A 397 4.24 9.26 -22.56
N MET A 398 3.93 8.24 -21.74
CA MET A 398 3.96 8.38 -20.28
C MET A 398 5.33 8.82 -19.76
N THR A 399 6.41 8.26 -20.32
CA THR A 399 7.78 8.62 -19.94
C THR A 399 8.10 10.07 -20.33
N MET A 400 7.69 10.50 -21.52
CA MET A 400 7.85 11.89 -21.97
C MET A 400 7.08 12.89 -21.09
N LEU A 401 5.83 12.57 -20.74
CA LEU A 401 4.97 13.42 -19.90
C LEU A 401 5.51 13.61 -18.47
N VAL A 402 6.40 12.71 -18.02
CA VAL A 402 7.02 12.76 -16.69
C VAL A 402 8.40 13.44 -16.72
N LEU A 403 9.20 13.22 -17.78
CA LEU A 403 10.62 13.58 -17.79
C LEU A 403 10.98 14.81 -18.64
N ILE A 404 10.18 15.16 -19.65
CA ILE A 404 10.51 16.30 -20.51
C ILE A 404 10.17 17.60 -19.76
N PRO A 405 11.15 18.48 -19.51
CA PRO A 405 10.92 19.77 -18.87
C PRO A 405 9.82 20.58 -19.58
N GLN A 406 9.09 21.42 -18.84
CA GLN A 406 7.95 22.23 -19.31
C GLN A 406 6.71 21.43 -19.76
N VAL A 407 6.89 20.23 -20.31
CA VAL A 407 5.81 19.29 -20.59
C VAL A 407 5.35 18.63 -19.29
N ASN A 408 6.28 18.36 -18.38
CA ASN A 408 6.04 17.70 -17.10
C ASN A 408 5.51 18.64 -15.99
N ASP A 409 5.42 19.95 -16.19
CA ASP A 409 4.92 20.91 -15.19
C ASP A 409 3.50 20.56 -14.70
N TRP A 410 2.67 19.97 -15.57
CA TRP A 410 1.39 19.34 -15.18
C TRP A 410 1.58 18.24 -14.13
N PHE A 411 2.47 17.28 -14.41
CA PHE A 411 2.79 16.16 -13.52
C PHE A 411 3.37 16.65 -12.19
N GLU A 412 4.24 17.65 -12.23
CA GLU A 412 4.86 18.25 -11.03
C GLU A 412 3.83 18.92 -10.13
N ASN A 413 2.93 19.73 -10.73
CA ASN A 413 1.89 20.42 -9.98
C ASN A 413 0.92 19.44 -9.32
N PHE A 414 0.53 18.38 -10.04
CA PHE A 414 -0.37 17.33 -9.53
C PHE A 414 0.31 16.39 -8.52
N SER A 415 1.65 16.28 -8.54
CA SER A 415 2.39 15.49 -7.56
C SER A 415 2.44 16.16 -6.19
N VAL A 416 2.46 17.50 -6.13
CA VAL A 416 2.54 18.33 -4.91
C VAL A 416 3.85 18.17 -4.11
N TYR A 417 4.31 16.94 -3.89
CA TYR A 417 5.52 16.58 -3.14
C TYR A 417 6.46 15.70 -3.97
N GLU A 418 7.77 15.79 -3.69
CA GLU A 418 8.81 15.02 -4.38
C GLU A 418 8.62 13.50 -4.26
N PHE A 419 8.28 13.01 -3.05
CA PHE A 419 8.07 11.57 -2.84
C PHE A 419 6.84 11.05 -3.60
N VAL A 420 5.83 11.89 -3.85
CA VAL A 420 4.65 11.52 -4.63
C VAL A 420 5.03 11.35 -6.11
N ALA A 421 5.81 12.26 -6.65
CA ALA A 421 6.33 12.16 -8.01
C ALA A 421 7.21 10.90 -8.19
N GLY A 422 8.11 10.62 -7.24
CA GLY A 422 8.94 9.41 -7.29
C GLY A 422 8.13 8.11 -7.22
N ARG A 423 7.03 8.08 -6.45
CA ARG A 423 6.09 6.95 -6.41
C ARG A 423 5.34 6.79 -7.73
N ALA A 424 4.97 7.89 -8.39
CA ALA A 424 4.31 7.85 -9.69
C ALA A 424 5.26 7.32 -10.78
N TRP A 425 6.53 7.74 -10.80
CA TRP A 425 7.55 7.16 -11.68
C TRP A 425 7.72 5.65 -11.43
N THR A 426 7.77 5.24 -10.16
CA THR A 426 7.87 3.83 -9.78
C THR A 426 6.70 2.99 -10.31
N ALA A 427 5.49 3.54 -10.36
CA ALA A 427 4.33 2.87 -10.96
C ALA A 427 4.53 2.62 -12.47
N VAL A 428 5.10 3.58 -13.20
CA VAL A 428 5.45 3.43 -14.62
C VAL A 428 6.55 2.38 -14.80
N ALA A 429 7.58 2.39 -13.94
CA ALA A 429 8.66 1.41 -13.97
C ALA A 429 8.17 -0.02 -13.70
N TYR A 430 7.29 -0.23 -12.71
CA TYR A 430 6.66 -1.53 -12.46
C TYR A 430 5.85 -2.02 -13.66
N TYR A 431 5.06 -1.14 -14.26
CA TYR A 431 4.32 -1.48 -15.48
C TYR A 431 5.25 -1.88 -16.62
N PHE A 432 6.38 -1.18 -16.82
CA PHE A 432 7.38 -1.54 -17.82
C PHE A 432 8.00 -2.91 -17.58
N LEU A 433 8.37 -3.25 -16.34
CA LEU A 433 8.89 -4.57 -15.99
C LEU A 433 7.87 -5.69 -16.29
N ILE A 434 6.62 -5.50 -15.87
CA ILE A 434 5.53 -6.46 -16.10
C ILE A 434 5.26 -6.63 -17.59
N LEU A 435 5.16 -5.53 -18.34
CA LEU A 435 4.87 -5.57 -19.77
C LEU A 435 5.96 -6.36 -20.51
N ASN A 436 7.23 -6.14 -20.18
CA ASN A 436 8.32 -6.86 -20.82
C ASN A 436 8.31 -8.36 -20.47
N MET A 437 7.88 -8.73 -19.26
CA MET A 437 7.65 -10.13 -18.94
C MET A 437 6.51 -10.74 -19.76
N ILE A 438 5.42 -10.00 -20.00
CA ILE A 438 4.35 -10.44 -20.91
C ILE A 438 4.91 -10.61 -22.33
N TYR A 439 5.65 -9.62 -22.84
CA TYR A 439 6.26 -9.67 -24.17
C TYR A 439 7.22 -10.84 -24.34
N LEU A 440 8.02 -11.17 -23.33
CA LEU A 440 8.90 -12.34 -23.36
C LEU A 440 8.09 -13.62 -23.67
N PHE A 441 7.03 -13.88 -22.91
CA PHE A 441 6.22 -15.09 -23.12
C PHE A 441 5.45 -15.06 -24.45
N VAL A 442 4.97 -13.89 -24.89
CA VAL A 442 4.33 -13.72 -26.20
C VAL A 442 5.32 -13.98 -27.34
N LEU A 443 6.54 -13.47 -27.25
CA LEU A 443 7.60 -13.68 -28.25
C LEU A 443 7.96 -15.15 -28.34
N LEU A 444 8.15 -15.84 -27.21
CA LEU A 444 8.49 -17.27 -27.17
C LEU A 444 7.40 -18.15 -27.79
N ASP A 445 6.12 -17.83 -27.55
CA ASP A 445 5.02 -18.52 -28.20
C ASP A 445 4.99 -18.23 -29.71
N ARG A 446 5.25 -16.98 -30.13
CA ARG A 446 5.29 -16.57 -31.54
C ARG A 446 6.36 -17.29 -32.35
N ILE A 447 7.55 -17.49 -31.77
CA ILE A 447 8.63 -18.26 -32.42
C ILE A 447 8.43 -19.79 -32.28
N LYS A 448 7.27 -20.24 -31.78
CA LYS A 448 6.86 -21.65 -31.67
C LYS A 448 7.83 -22.52 -30.86
N ILE A 449 8.42 -21.96 -29.81
CA ILE A 449 9.24 -22.73 -28.87
C ILE A 449 8.37 -23.84 -28.23
N LYS A 450 8.96 -25.01 -28.02
CA LYS A 450 8.26 -26.15 -27.42
C LYS A 450 7.66 -25.74 -26.08
N LYS A 451 6.39 -26.10 -25.87
CA LYS A 451 5.61 -25.74 -24.67
C LYS A 451 6.34 -26.05 -23.36
N THR A 452 6.99 -27.22 -23.30
CA THR A 452 7.79 -27.66 -22.14
C THR A 452 8.90 -26.67 -21.81
N ILE A 453 9.62 -26.16 -22.82
CA ILE A 453 10.73 -25.21 -22.63
C ILE A 453 10.21 -23.89 -22.06
N VAL A 454 9.06 -23.40 -22.54
CA VAL A 454 8.44 -22.16 -22.02
C VAL A 454 8.07 -22.31 -20.54
N TYR A 455 7.52 -23.47 -20.15
CA TYR A 455 7.21 -23.78 -18.75
C TYR A 455 8.47 -23.84 -17.88
N GLU A 456 9.49 -24.58 -18.32
CA GLU A 456 10.77 -24.69 -17.62
C GLU A 456 11.42 -23.31 -17.44
N MET A 457 11.42 -22.48 -18.48
CA MET A 457 11.98 -21.13 -18.40
C MET A 457 11.24 -20.25 -17.40
N GLY A 458 9.90 -20.30 -17.39
CA GLY A 458 9.11 -19.55 -16.40
C GLY A 458 9.39 -19.99 -14.96
N ILE A 459 9.56 -21.30 -14.73
CA ILE A 459 9.96 -21.85 -13.43
C ILE A 459 11.38 -21.42 -13.05
N LEU A 460 12.33 -21.50 -13.98
CA LEU A 460 13.72 -21.11 -13.76
C LEU A 460 13.86 -19.62 -13.42
N ILE A 461 13.11 -18.74 -14.11
CA ILE A 461 13.05 -17.31 -13.76
C ILE A 461 12.53 -17.17 -12.33
N GLY A 462 11.49 -17.92 -11.93
CA GLY A 462 10.96 -17.86 -10.57
C GLY A 462 11.94 -18.33 -9.51
N ILE A 463 12.67 -19.41 -9.77
CA ILE A 463 13.75 -19.88 -8.91
C ILE A 463 14.84 -18.81 -8.81
N ALA A 464 15.25 -18.20 -9.92
CA ALA A 464 16.25 -17.13 -9.91
C ALA A 464 15.79 -15.91 -9.09
N CYS A 465 14.56 -15.45 -9.28
CA CYS A 465 13.99 -14.36 -8.49
C CYS A 465 13.95 -14.70 -6.99
N PHE A 466 13.51 -15.91 -6.64
CA PHE A 466 13.49 -16.37 -5.24
C PHE A 466 14.89 -16.49 -4.63
N MET A 467 15.87 -16.95 -5.39
CA MET A 467 17.27 -17.00 -4.97
C MET A 467 17.83 -15.60 -4.73
N ILE A 468 17.59 -14.64 -5.63
CA ILE A 468 17.98 -13.24 -5.45
C ILE A 468 17.35 -12.69 -4.16
N SER A 469 16.06 -12.95 -3.93
CA SER A 469 15.35 -12.53 -2.73
C SER A 469 15.95 -13.09 -1.44
N THR A 470 16.20 -14.39 -1.40
CA THR A 470 16.71 -15.07 -0.20
C THR A 470 18.16 -14.76 0.08
N VAL A 471 19.02 -14.72 -0.95
CA VAL A 471 20.43 -14.33 -0.83
C VAL A 471 20.56 -12.86 -0.45
N GLY A 472 19.82 -11.97 -1.13
CA GLY A 472 19.81 -10.54 -0.81
C GLY A 472 19.35 -10.27 0.63
N PHE A 473 18.31 -10.97 1.10
CA PHE A 473 17.89 -10.90 2.49
C PHE A 473 18.98 -11.41 3.45
N LYS A 474 19.63 -12.53 3.14
CA LYS A 474 20.69 -13.07 4.01
C LYS A 474 21.86 -12.10 4.14
N LEU A 475 22.25 -11.43 3.07
CA LEU A 475 23.41 -10.51 3.05
C LEU A 475 23.12 -9.18 3.73
N CYS A 476 21.93 -8.59 3.50
CA CYS A 476 21.64 -7.22 3.90
C CYS A 476 20.48 -7.08 4.90
N GLY A 477 19.73 -8.14 5.17
CA GLY A 477 18.45 -8.09 5.90
C GLY A 477 18.56 -7.87 7.41
N GLY A 478 19.77 -7.90 7.98
CA GLY A 478 20.01 -7.58 9.38
C GLY A 478 20.01 -6.08 9.64
N GLU A 479 20.01 -5.27 8.58
CA GLU A 479 19.86 -3.83 8.59
C GLU A 479 18.59 -3.44 7.84
N ILE A 480 17.93 -2.33 8.18
CA ILE A 480 16.70 -1.85 7.55
C ILE A 480 16.91 -0.47 6.92
N LEU A 481 17.91 0.30 7.33
CA LEU A 481 18.20 1.63 6.80
C LEU A 481 19.31 1.55 5.74
N PRO A 482 19.12 2.08 4.52
CA PRO A 482 20.11 1.95 3.44
C PRO A 482 21.46 2.62 3.70
N GLN A 483 21.55 3.51 4.69
CA GLN A 483 22.78 4.25 5.01
C GLN A 483 23.70 3.51 5.98
N ASN A 484 23.18 2.47 6.63
CA ASN A 484 23.90 1.72 7.64
C ASN A 484 24.76 0.61 7.00
N GLU A 485 25.78 0.16 7.72
CA GLU A 485 26.63 -0.95 7.27
C GLU A 485 25.83 -2.24 7.08
N HIS A 486 26.26 -3.04 6.10
CA HIS A 486 25.60 -4.30 5.80
C HIS A 486 25.69 -5.26 6.98
N ARG A 487 24.53 -5.80 7.36
CA ARG A 487 24.42 -6.81 8.42
C ARG A 487 23.70 -8.04 7.91
N GLU A 488 24.31 -9.19 8.12
CA GLU A 488 23.70 -10.46 7.76
C GLU A 488 22.43 -10.74 8.58
N ALA A 489 21.44 -11.33 7.92
CA ALA A 489 20.21 -11.78 8.56
C ALA A 489 20.18 -13.28 8.80
N GLY A 490 19.78 -13.67 10.00
CA GLY A 490 19.44 -15.05 10.32
C GLY A 490 17.97 -15.36 10.02
N VAL A 491 17.67 -16.03 8.91
CA VAL A 491 16.29 -16.45 8.56
C VAL A 491 15.60 -17.20 9.70
N ARG A 492 16.32 -18.12 10.37
CA ARG A 492 15.80 -18.87 11.53
C ARG A 492 15.43 -17.95 12.70
N LYS A 493 16.22 -16.90 12.94
CA LYS A 493 15.94 -15.89 13.97
C LYS A 493 14.67 -15.11 13.62
N CYS A 494 14.54 -14.63 12.39
CA CYS A 494 13.34 -13.91 11.95
C CYS A 494 12.07 -14.74 12.11
N LEU A 495 12.09 -16.00 11.65
CA LEU A 495 10.97 -16.91 11.81
C LEU A 495 10.66 -17.21 13.29
N SER A 496 11.69 -17.30 14.13
CA SER A 496 11.51 -17.43 15.58
C SER A 496 10.85 -16.20 16.19
N VAL A 497 11.27 -14.99 15.81
CA VAL A 497 10.66 -13.73 16.29
C VAL A 497 9.20 -13.63 15.87
N MET A 498 8.89 -13.90 14.59
CA MET A 498 7.51 -13.89 14.08
C MET A 498 6.63 -14.96 14.73
N ARG A 499 7.21 -16.13 15.07
CA ARG A 499 6.47 -17.20 15.77
C ARG A 499 6.05 -16.79 17.17
N HIS A 500 6.87 -16.00 17.88
CA HIS A 500 6.51 -15.50 19.21
C HIS A 500 5.60 -14.28 19.14
N ASN A 501 5.72 -13.46 18.08
CA ASN A 501 4.90 -12.28 17.87
C ASN A 501 3.86 -12.50 16.76
N ILE A 502 2.90 -13.38 17.04
CA ILE A 502 1.92 -13.86 16.03
C ILE A 502 1.00 -12.76 15.50
N TYR A 503 0.94 -11.59 16.13
CA TYR A 503 0.14 -10.45 15.70
C TYR A 503 0.94 -9.44 14.87
N PHE A 504 2.13 -9.82 14.39
CA PHE A 504 2.98 -9.00 13.53
C PHE A 504 3.34 -7.65 14.18
N VAL A 505 3.52 -7.62 15.51
CA VAL A 505 3.87 -6.45 16.34
C VAL A 505 4.46 -7.00 17.64
N PRO A 506 5.38 -6.30 18.32
CA PRO A 506 5.94 -6.85 19.55
C PRO A 506 4.87 -7.04 20.62
N ASP A 507 4.88 -8.22 21.25
CA ASP A 507 3.97 -8.54 22.36
C ASP A 507 4.12 -7.55 23.52
N SER A 508 5.32 -6.98 23.71
CA SER A 508 5.58 -5.94 24.71
C SER A 508 4.67 -4.72 24.53
N THR A 509 4.39 -4.32 23.29
CA THR A 509 3.50 -3.20 22.94
C THR A 509 2.03 -3.56 23.12
N ILE A 510 1.63 -4.80 22.80
CA ILE A 510 0.27 -5.28 23.05
C ILE A 510 -0.01 -5.30 24.57
N ASN A 511 0.92 -5.85 25.34
CA ASN A 511 0.79 -5.99 26.78
C ASN A 511 0.78 -4.62 27.49
N LEU A 512 1.71 -3.72 27.11
CA LEU A 512 1.73 -2.34 27.60
C LEU A 512 0.43 -1.62 27.27
N GLY A 513 -0.04 -1.71 26.02
CA GLY A 513 -1.27 -1.07 25.58
C GLY A 513 -2.49 -1.58 26.35
N SER A 514 -2.59 -2.90 26.54
CA SER A 514 -3.68 -3.51 27.31
C SER A 514 -3.71 -3.01 28.76
N LYS A 515 -2.56 -2.82 29.41
CA LYS A 515 -2.48 -2.29 30.77
C LYS A 515 -2.78 -0.79 30.87
N LEU A 516 -2.36 -0.01 29.88
CA LEU A 516 -2.71 1.40 29.79
C LEU A 516 -4.20 1.60 29.53
N GLU A 517 -4.81 0.76 28.69
CA GLU A 517 -6.26 0.76 28.45
C GLU A 517 -7.06 0.36 29.69
N GLU A 518 -6.62 -0.67 30.42
CA GLU A 518 -7.23 -1.08 31.70
C GLU A 518 -7.21 0.09 32.71
N LEU A 519 -6.07 0.76 32.82
CA LEU A 519 -5.91 1.91 33.69
C LEU A 519 -6.77 3.10 33.24
N ALA A 520 -6.79 3.40 31.93
CA ALA A 520 -7.59 4.48 31.37
C ALA A 520 -9.10 4.27 31.51
N ARG A 521 -9.58 3.03 31.54
CA ARG A 521 -11.01 2.72 31.81
C ARG A 521 -11.38 2.74 33.28
N LYS A 522 -10.41 2.44 34.15
CA LYS A 522 -10.60 2.49 35.60
C LYS A 522 -10.69 3.92 36.11
N GLU A 523 -9.88 4.81 35.53
CA GLU A 523 -9.90 6.23 35.82
C GLU A 523 -10.97 6.91 34.95
N ASP A 524 -11.95 7.61 35.55
CA ASP A 524 -13.00 8.35 34.80
C ASP A 524 -12.45 9.65 34.13
N LYS A 525 -11.16 9.62 33.75
CA LYS A 525 -10.40 10.77 33.23
C LYS A 525 -9.52 10.32 32.08
N LYS A 526 -9.40 11.20 31.08
CA LYS A 526 -8.52 10.95 29.93
C LYS A 526 -7.07 10.82 30.39
N MET A 527 -6.42 9.74 29.96
CA MET A 527 -5.05 9.42 30.34
C MET A 527 -4.05 10.01 29.34
N TYR A 528 -3.21 10.94 29.79
CA TYR A 528 -2.14 11.56 29.02
C TYR A 528 -0.82 10.93 29.40
N VAL A 529 -0.31 10.10 28.49
CA VAL A 529 0.83 9.22 28.74
C VAL A 529 2.08 9.76 28.07
N ILE A 530 3.16 9.82 28.83
CA ILE A 530 4.53 9.91 28.32
C ILE A 530 5.21 8.57 28.51
N MET A 531 5.85 8.05 27.46
CA MET A 531 6.50 6.75 27.42
C MET A 531 7.74 6.78 26.52
N PRO A 532 8.58 5.74 26.49
CA PRO A 532 9.72 5.70 25.58
C PRO A 532 9.26 5.85 24.12
N LYS A 533 9.86 6.78 23.40
CA LYS A 533 9.55 7.00 21.97
C LYS A 533 9.96 5.79 21.14
N ALA A 534 11.17 5.31 21.36
CA ALA A 534 11.77 4.20 20.66
C ALA A 534 12.49 3.28 21.65
N ILE A 535 12.42 1.98 21.40
CA ILE A 535 13.10 0.94 22.16
C ILE A 535 13.74 -0.07 21.20
N TYR A 536 14.64 -0.90 21.70
CA TYR A 536 15.05 -2.11 20.99
C TYR A 536 14.23 -3.29 21.50
N ASP A 537 13.48 -3.91 20.60
CA ASP A 537 12.73 -5.14 20.87
C ASP A 537 13.11 -6.19 19.81
N ASN A 538 13.44 -7.40 20.25
CA ASN A 538 13.97 -8.47 19.41
C ASN A 538 15.18 -8.03 18.54
N ASP A 539 16.07 -7.21 19.12
CA ASP A 539 17.23 -6.60 18.46
C ASP A 539 16.88 -5.67 17.26
N ALA A 540 15.65 -5.18 17.19
CA ALA A 540 15.19 -4.24 16.17
C ALA A 540 14.59 -2.97 16.81
N LEU A 541 14.79 -1.83 16.15
CA LEU A 541 14.22 -0.56 16.60
C LEU A 541 12.69 -0.59 16.47
N HIS A 542 12.00 -0.37 17.58
CA HIS A 542 10.55 -0.29 17.66
C HIS A 542 10.09 1.04 18.26
N PHE A 543 8.99 1.59 17.74
CA PHE A 543 8.42 2.86 18.21
C PHE A 543 7.08 2.64 18.92
N PRO A 544 7.08 2.21 20.20
CA PRO A 544 5.85 1.89 20.91
C PRO A 544 4.94 3.11 21.04
N ALA A 545 5.49 4.30 21.30
CA ALA A 545 4.74 5.54 21.46
C ALA A 545 3.81 5.87 20.28
N VAL A 546 4.19 5.53 19.05
CA VAL A 546 3.38 5.80 17.85
C VAL A 546 2.37 4.69 17.54
N THR A 547 2.58 3.47 18.06
CA THR A 547 1.69 2.33 17.78
C THR A 547 0.74 2.02 18.94
N ILE A 548 1.03 2.49 20.15
CA ILE A 548 0.37 2.07 21.39
C ILE A 548 -1.15 2.25 21.37
N ARG A 549 -1.64 3.32 20.74
CA ARG A 549 -3.08 3.62 20.61
C ARG A 549 -3.85 2.61 19.76
N THR A 550 -3.16 1.75 19.02
CA THR A 550 -3.78 0.57 18.39
C THR A 550 -4.37 -0.39 19.43
N PHE A 551 -3.76 -0.45 20.62
CA PHE A 551 -4.14 -1.34 21.73
C PHE A 551 -4.72 -0.58 22.93
N ALA A 552 -4.46 0.72 23.02
CA ALA A 552 -4.99 1.62 24.05
C ALA A 552 -5.69 2.83 23.39
N PRO A 553 -6.86 2.66 22.76
CA PRO A 553 -7.53 3.75 22.06
C PRO A 553 -7.90 4.93 22.97
N ASP A 554 -8.12 4.70 24.27
CA ASP A 554 -8.65 5.71 25.19
C ASP A 554 -7.57 6.64 25.78
N ILE A 555 -6.28 6.39 25.49
CA ILE A 555 -5.17 7.24 25.95
C ILE A 555 -4.82 8.34 24.93
N VAL A 556 -4.11 9.36 25.42
CA VAL A 556 -3.35 10.33 24.64
C VAL A 556 -1.87 9.99 24.75
N SER A 557 -1.24 9.64 23.63
CA SER A 557 0.20 9.35 23.56
C SER A 557 0.98 10.63 23.23
N LEU A 558 1.44 11.34 24.26
CA LEU A 558 2.16 12.61 24.07
C LEU A 558 3.54 12.39 23.44
N SER A 559 4.16 11.25 23.67
CA SER A 559 5.45 10.87 23.08
C SER A 559 5.40 10.69 21.55
N ALA A 560 4.20 10.62 20.95
CA ALA A 560 4.04 10.61 19.49
C ALA A 560 4.04 12.02 18.85
N LEU A 561 3.97 13.10 19.65
CA LEU A 561 3.91 14.49 19.18
C LEU A 561 5.15 14.90 18.37
N GLU A 562 6.33 14.38 18.71
CA GLU A 562 7.56 14.76 18.01
C GLU A 562 7.54 14.32 16.53
N ARG A 563 6.90 13.17 16.22
CA ARG A 563 6.78 12.67 14.84
C ARG A 563 5.59 13.27 14.11
N PHE A 564 4.42 13.32 14.76
CA PHE A 564 3.14 13.64 14.10
C PHE A 564 2.62 15.05 14.41
N GLY A 565 3.35 15.82 15.22
CA GLY A 565 3.01 17.18 15.62
C GLY A 565 1.78 17.27 16.53
N SER A 566 1.55 18.47 17.06
CA SER A 566 0.39 18.80 17.88
C SER A 566 -0.88 19.17 17.09
N SER A 567 -0.81 19.16 15.76
CA SER A 567 -1.90 19.53 14.85
C SER A 567 -2.55 20.89 15.17
N ASP A 568 -1.73 21.95 15.29
CA ASP A 568 -2.14 23.34 15.60
C ASP A 568 -2.68 23.60 17.02
N ASN A 569 -2.45 22.65 17.93
CA ASN A 569 -2.70 22.85 19.35
C ASN A 569 -1.44 23.44 20.01
N GLU A 570 -1.47 24.75 20.26
CA GLU A 570 -0.38 25.50 20.92
C GLU A 570 0.01 24.90 22.27
N LYS A 571 -0.91 24.23 22.96
CA LYS A 571 -0.63 23.59 24.25
C LYS A 571 0.46 22.50 24.16
N PHE A 572 0.60 21.86 23.00
CA PHE A 572 1.48 20.72 22.79
C PHE A 572 2.65 21.03 21.84
N SER A 573 2.79 22.26 21.35
CA SER A 573 3.75 22.62 20.29
C SER A 573 5.21 22.66 20.77
N THR A 574 5.43 22.82 22.07
CA THR A 574 6.76 22.97 22.68
C THR A 574 7.37 21.67 23.19
N TYR A 575 6.61 20.57 23.18
CA TYR A 575 7.07 19.29 23.73
C TYR A 575 8.01 18.56 22.78
N THR A 576 9.19 18.15 23.27
CA THR A 576 10.24 17.53 22.43
C THR A 576 10.68 16.15 22.87
N GLN A 577 10.17 15.62 23.99
CA GLN A 577 10.56 14.32 24.60
C GLN A 577 12.01 14.30 25.15
N GLN A 578 12.86 15.27 24.83
CA GLN A 578 14.28 15.27 25.15
C GLN A 578 14.56 15.19 26.65
N LYS A 579 13.79 15.92 27.48
CA LYS A 579 14.04 15.93 28.93
C LYS A 579 13.55 14.65 29.60
N TYR A 580 12.48 14.04 29.09
CA TYR A 580 12.08 12.70 29.49
C TYR A 580 13.20 11.67 29.21
N ASP A 581 13.77 11.67 28.00
CA ASP A 581 14.81 10.70 27.62
C ASP A 581 16.06 10.86 28.51
N GLY A 582 16.41 12.10 28.86
CA GLY A 582 17.47 12.41 29.81
C GLY A 582 17.19 11.88 31.23
N PHE A 583 15.98 12.10 31.75
CA PHE A 583 15.58 11.60 33.06
C PHE A 583 15.61 10.07 33.14
N VAL A 584 15.10 9.36 32.13
CA VAL A 584 15.07 7.89 32.14
C VAL A 584 16.48 7.29 32.00
N SER A 585 17.35 7.94 31.22
CA SER A 585 18.73 7.48 30.99
C SER A 585 19.63 7.71 32.21
N ALA A 586 19.45 8.81 32.93
CA ALA A 586 20.23 9.16 34.11
C ALA A 586 19.33 9.69 35.25
N PRO A 587 18.58 8.82 35.95
CA PRO A 587 17.61 9.25 36.95
C PRO A 587 18.25 10.04 38.09
N GLY A 588 17.83 11.30 38.24
CA GLY A 588 18.28 12.19 39.31
C GLY A 588 17.39 13.42 39.45
N LYS A 589 17.41 14.08 40.62
CA LYS A 589 16.54 15.24 40.91
C LYS A 589 16.68 16.37 39.89
N GLU A 590 17.90 16.64 39.42
CA GLU A 590 18.16 17.64 38.39
C GLU A 590 17.48 17.29 37.06
N THR A 591 17.75 16.09 36.52
CA THR A 591 17.12 15.61 35.27
C THR A 591 15.60 15.51 35.37
N TYR A 592 15.06 15.18 36.55
CA TYR A 592 13.62 15.17 36.77
C TYR A 592 13.01 16.57 36.82
N ASN A 593 13.69 17.55 37.42
CA ASN A 593 13.23 18.94 37.43
C ASN A 593 13.17 19.51 36.01
N ASP A 594 14.19 19.22 35.19
CA ASP A 594 14.21 19.54 33.77
C ASP A 594 13.02 18.92 33.02
N PHE A 595 12.76 17.64 33.26
CA PHE A 595 11.61 16.95 32.68
C PHE A 595 10.27 17.54 33.15
N LYS A 596 10.14 17.82 34.44
CA LYS A 596 8.95 18.42 35.05
C LYS A 596 8.66 19.81 34.48
N GLU A 597 9.70 20.59 34.21
CA GLU A 597 9.60 21.89 33.55
C GLU A 597 9.14 21.76 32.09
N GLU A 598 9.65 20.77 31.34
CA GLU A 598 9.19 20.48 29.96
C GLU A 598 7.69 20.14 29.91
N ILE A 599 7.17 19.45 30.93
CA ILE A 599 5.77 18.99 30.95
C ILE A 599 4.82 19.84 31.79
N LYS A 600 5.29 20.97 32.36
CA LYS A 600 4.52 21.75 33.35
C LYS A 600 3.13 22.21 32.86
N ASP A 601 3.03 22.55 31.58
CA ASP A 601 1.80 23.04 30.94
C ASP A 601 1.00 21.92 30.28
N LEU A 602 1.53 20.69 30.31
CA LEU A 602 0.91 19.50 29.75
C LEU A 602 0.06 18.78 30.82
N PRO A 603 -1.11 18.23 30.44
CA PRO A 603 -1.98 17.52 31.37
C PRO A 603 -1.48 16.08 31.65
N VAL A 604 -0.17 15.87 31.79
CA VAL A 604 0.43 14.55 32.01
C VAL A 604 -0.04 13.98 33.34
N ASN A 605 -0.60 12.78 33.29
CA ASN A 605 -1.05 12.05 34.47
C ASN A 605 -0.60 10.59 34.47
N CYS A 606 0.16 10.16 33.45
CA CYS A 606 0.74 8.83 33.38
C CYS A 606 2.15 8.89 32.77
N ILE A 607 3.10 8.24 33.42
CA ILE A 607 4.49 8.11 32.99
C ILE A 607 4.84 6.63 32.95
N VAL A 608 5.34 6.19 31.81
CA VAL A 608 5.91 4.84 31.63
C VAL A 608 7.42 4.98 31.54
N VAL A 609 8.17 4.17 32.27
CA VAL A 609 9.65 4.15 32.22
C VAL A 609 10.17 2.72 32.10
N GLN A 610 11.36 2.55 31.51
CA GLN A 610 12.08 1.25 31.52
C GLN A 610 13.09 1.15 32.66
N ASN A 611 13.49 2.28 33.25
CA ASN A 611 14.46 2.32 34.34
C ASN A 611 13.76 2.40 35.70
N TYR A 612 13.78 1.31 36.47
CA TYR A 612 13.15 1.28 37.80
C TYR A 612 13.78 2.25 38.81
N ALA A 613 15.01 2.74 38.56
CA ALA A 613 15.65 3.74 39.42
C ALA A 613 14.93 5.10 39.42
N CYS A 614 13.99 5.34 38.49
CA CYS A 614 13.10 6.51 38.53
C CYS A 614 12.08 6.50 39.68
N LYS A 615 11.87 5.35 40.34
CA LYS A 615 10.82 5.13 41.34
C LYS A 615 10.76 6.19 42.42
N ASP A 616 11.84 6.38 43.17
CA ASP A 616 11.81 7.19 44.40
C ASP A 616 11.43 8.64 44.07
N ILE A 617 11.92 9.15 42.93
CA ILE A 617 11.64 10.50 42.44
C ILE A 617 10.17 10.64 41.99
N LEU A 618 9.63 9.63 41.31
CA LEU A 618 8.23 9.64 40.86
C LEU A 618 7.26 9.54 42.05
N GLU A 619 7.56 8.71 43.05
CA GLU A 619 6.81 8.61 44.30
C GLU A 619 6.88 9.90 45.12
N GLU A 620 8.07 10.52 45.24
CA GLU A 620 8.27 11.83 45.89
C GLU A 620 7.39 12.92 45.25
N ASP A 621 7.20 12.89 43.92
CA ASP A 621 6.37 13.84 43.20
C ASP A 621 4.86 13.47 43.22
N GLY A 622 4.50 12.35 43.85
CA GLY A 622 3.11 11.91 44.05
C GLY A 622 2.53 11.02 42.95
N TYR A 623 3.37 10.42 42.09
CA TYR A 623 2.92 9.33 41.21
C TYR A 623 2.78 8.03 42.00
N ILE A 624 1.73 7.27 41.70
CA ILE A 624 1.41 5.98 42.27
C ILE A 624 1.88 4.90 41.29
N TYR A 625 2.60 3.91 41.81
CA TYR A 625 2.95 2.72 41.04
C TYR A 625 1.70 1.90 40.70
N TYR A 626 1.45 1.66 39.41
CA TYR A 626 0.35 0.81 38.98
C TYR A 626 0.78 -0.64 38.82
N THR A 627 1.74 -0.91 37.92
CA THR A 627 2.24 -2.26 37.65
C THR A 627 3.54 -2.24 36.85
N SER A 628 4.15 -3.41 36.68
CA SER A 628 5.18 -3.68 35.67
C SER A 628 4.66 -4.69 34.65
N ILE A 629 5.06 -4.51 33.40
CA ILE A 629 4.75 -5.42 32.31
C ILE A 629 5.89 -5.42 31.31
N ASN A 630 6.45 -6.60 31.03
CA ASN A 630 7.72 -6.72 30.32
C ASN A 630 8.79 -5.83 31.01
N ASP A 631 9.46 -4.96 30.26
CA ASP A 631 10.47 -4.02 30.78
C ASP A 631 9.88 -2.64 31.13
N TYR A 632 8.55 -2.49 31.13
CA TYR A 632 7.88 -1.22 31.40
C TYR A 632 7.34 -1.15 32.82
N HIS A 633 7.53 0.01 33.46
CA HIS A 633 6.96 0.38 34.75
C HIS A 633 5.98 1.53 34.56
N ILE A 634 4.71 1.33 34.96
CA ILE A 634 3.63 2.30 34.76
C ILE A 634 3.35 3.04 36.07
N TRP A 635 3.42 4.37 36.01
CA TRP A 635 3.21 5.28 37.10
C TRP A 635 2.11 6.28 36.75
N TYR A 636 1.19 6.57 37.66
CA TYR A 636 0.06 7.45 37.36
C TYR A 636 -0.33 8.36 38.52
N LYS A 637 -1.05 9.44 38.24
CA LYS A 637 -1.50 10.43 39.24
C LYS A 637 -3.02 10.57 39.24
N ASN A 638 -3.60 10.39 40.42
CA ASN A 638 -4.97 10.81 40.72
C ASN A 638 -4.96 12.31 41.01
N LYS A 639 -4.97 13.16 39.98
CA LYS A 639 -5.26 14.60 40.17
C LYS A 639 -6.75 14.82 40.16
#